data_AF-A0A7V9ZT31-F1
#
_entry.id   AF-A0A7V9ZT31-F1
#
_cell.length_a   1.000
_cell.length_b   1.000
_cell.length_c   1.000
_cell.angle_alpha   90.00
_cell.angle_beta   90.00
_cell.angle_gamma   90.00
#
_symmetry.space_group_name_H-M   'P 1'
#
loop_
_entity.id
_entity.type
_entity.pdbx_description
1 polymer ?
#
loop_
_entity_poly.entity_id
_entity_poly.type
_entity_poly.pdbx_seq_one_letter_code
_entity_poly.pdbx_strand_id
1 'polypeptide(L)'
;TPWGFESGGAGSSIYKTIDGGDSWTEISRNKGLPAGVFGKIGIAVSPVNTSRVWAMIEAKEGGLYRSDDGGENWQRVSNNPQIMQRPWYYFRVYADTQNAETVYVLNVGFHKSADGGRTFTNIGVPHGDNHDLWIAPNDNQRMIEGNDGGANVSGDGGKTWTEQDQATAQFYRVALDNDFPYNIYGAQQDNSTIKIPSRTADFAITERDWYDVGGGESGWIAPHPEKSDVIFAGSFGGYLTRYDHRSKQLRTINVYPENPMGAGAEAMKYRFQWSYPILFSPHKTNGKAALYAAGNILFRSLDEGQSWQAISPDLTRNDKSKQVSTGGEISKDNTSVEYYSTIFTVAESPLTAGVIWSGSDDGLVQVTRDGGAKWENVTPKGMPEWIQINAIDASPHDAGTAYVAATAYKTDDYRPYLYKTTDYGKSWKKIVGGIANDAFTRVVREDPNRKGFLYAGTEIGMYFSANDGETWQKFQLNMPIVPITDLAIHKREKDLVVATQGRSFYVLDNLPLLYQMTEAQRADAFLFKPEDAYRTPGGGGFPLLKGAPLGANPPNGAVVNYYLKTKPAKEITLEFLDSSGAVLRKFTGKPQAETAPSEQAQQRGGGGEPTLPMEIGLNQFVWNYRLPNATGLPGLIMWGGSLAGPRIAPGNYQARFSVDGKAIATESFSVKGDPRLATTPEDFQKQFDFLSKTRGKLTETHDAILEIRDVRKQLEDLSARIKDPAQKDLKDKAADIIKKITAVEEELNQTKIKSGQDALNYPIKLNNKLAALASAVDSADYAPTNQSFDVYNDLTGKIDAQLAILARIKTEDIAAFNKMFAEKNLPVIVTKGK
;
A
#
# COMPACT_ATOMS: atom_id res chain seq x y z
N THR A 1 -3.62 -16.04 31.05
CA THR A 1 -2.18 -15.82 31.32
C THR A 1 -1.40 -15.99 30.02
N PRO A 2 -0.12 -15.63 29.92
CA PRO A 2 0.65 -15.82 28.69
C PRO A 2 0.81 -17.29 28.24
N TRP A 3 0.70 -18.24 29.17
CA TRP A 3 1.00 -19.68 29.00
C TRP A 3 -0.23 -20.57 29.23
N GLY A 4 -1.43 -20.00 29.24
CA GLY A 4 -2.64 -20.77 29.47
C GLY A 4 -3.89 -19.94 29.71
N PHE A 5 -5.03 -20.57 29.45
CA PHE A 5 -6.37 -20.07 29.63
C PHE A 5 -7.26 -21.17 30.25
N GLU A 6 -8.28 -20.77 31.01
CA GLU A 6 -9.26 -21.68 31.60
C GLU A 6 -10.67 -21.27 31.15
N SER A 7 -11.40 -22.20 30.52
CA SER A 7 -12.80 -21.99 30.14
C SER A 7 -13.70 -22.37 31.31
N GLY A 8 -14.50 -21.40 31.76
CA GLY A 8 -15.43 -21.57 32.85
C GLY A 8 -14.84 -21.43 34.24
N GLY A 9 -15.74 -21.29 35.22
CA GLY A 9 -15.37 -21.10 36.61
C GLY A 9 -16.58 -20.74 37.47
N ALA A 10 -16.34 -20.52 38.76
CA ALA A 10 -17.39 -20.23 39.73
C ALA A 10 -18.19 -18.93 39.42
N GLY A 11 -17.65 -18.03 38.59
CA GLY A 11 -18.30 -16.79 38.19
C GLY A 11 -19.27 -16.92 37.01
N SER A 12 -19.34 -18.07 36.35
CA SER A 12 -20.22 -18.27 35.19
C SER A 12 -21.65 -18.61 35.63
N SER A 13 -22.56 -17.64 35.50
CA SER A 13 -23.96 -17.77 35.92
C SER A 13 -24.91 -17.05 34.95
N ILE A 14 -26.19 -17.39 35.00
CA ILE A 14 -27.28 -16.73 34.28
C ILE A 14 -28.11 -15.94 35.28
N TYR A 15 -28.31 -14.66 35.01
CA TYR A 15 -29.15 -13.77 35.82
C TYR A 15 -30.31 -13.23 34.99
N LYS A 16 -31.47 -13.06 35.63
CA LYS A 16 -32.69 -12.50 35.04
C LYS A 16 -33.17 -11.29 35.82
N THR A 17 -33.51 -10.22 35.10
CA THR A 17 -34.27 -9.08 35.60
C THR A 17 -35.63 -9.02 34.90
N ILE A 18 -36.64 -8.51 35.60
CA ILE A 18 -37.96 -8.19 35.04
C ILE A 18 -38.39 -6.74 35.34
N ASP A 19 -37.50 -5.95 35.91
CA ASP A 19 -37.74 -4.58 36.38
C ASP A 19 -36.83 -3.55 35.69
N GLY A 20 -36.31 -3.88 34.50
CA GLY A 20 -35.44 -2.99 33.74
C GLY A 20 -33.99 -2.97 34.24
N GLY A 21 -33.61 -3.87 35.14
CA GLY A 21 -32.23 -4.05 35.62
C GLY A 21 -32.00 -3.59 37.07
N ASP A 22 -33.05 -3.14 37.77
CA ASP A 22 -32.97 -2.71 39.17
C ASP A 22 -32.64 -3.89 40.10
N SER A 23 -33.17 -5.07 39.82
CA SER A 23 -32.84 -6.30 40.55
C SER A 23 -32.63 -7.51 39.63
N TRP A 24 -31.80 -8.45 40.11
CA TRP A 24 -31.38 -9.63 39.35
C TRP A 24 -31.54 -10.90 40.18
N THR A 25 -32.20 -11.89 39.60
CA THR A 25 -32.32 -13.24 40.17
C THR A 25 -31.37 -14.18 39.43
N GLU A 26 -30.52 -14.90 40.16
CA GLU A 26 -29.73 -15.97 39.57
C GLU A 26 -30.63 -17.16 39.21
N ILE A 27 -30.57 -17.62 37.96
CA ILE A 27 -31.37 -18.73 37.43
C ILE A 27 -30.52 -19.90 36.91
N SER A 28 -29.20 -19.89 37.14
CA SER A 28 -28.23 -20.90 36.68
C SER A 28 -28.53 -22.34 37.14
N ARG A 29 -29.38 -22.49 38.15
CA ARG A 29 -29.73 -23.77 38.79
C ARG A 29 -31.20 -24.13 38.66
N ASN A 30 -31.94 -23.39 37.82
CA ASN A 30 -33.32 -23.71 37.51
C ASN A 30 -33.45 -25.09 36.85
N LYS A 31 -34.63 -25.69 36.98
CA LYS A 31 -34.90 -27.05 36.53
C LYS A 31 -34.60 -27.20 35.03
N GLY A 32 -33.80 -28.21 34.71
CA GLY A 32 -33.47 -28.60 33.33
C GLY A 32 -32.17 -28.01 32.76
N LEU A 33 -31.51 -27.09 33.48
CA LEU A 33 -30.14 -26.65 33.18
C LEU A 33 -29.09 -27.66 33.68
N PRO A 34 -27.86 -27.65 33.13
CA PRO A 34 -26.82 -28.58 33.55
C PRO A 34 -26.33 -28.27 34.97
N ALA A 35 -25.81 -29.29 35.66
CA ALA A 35 -25.12 -29.13 36.93
C ALA A 35 -23.62 -28.88 36.72
N GLY A 36 -22.93 -28.43 37.78
CA GLY A 36 -21.47 -28.24 37.78
C GLY A 36 -21.02 -26.86 37.29
N VAL A 37 -19.78 -26.80 36.81
CA VAL A 37 -19.13 -25.58 36.34
C VAL A 37 -19.68 -25.21 34.96
N PHE A 38 -20.00 -23.92 34.79
CA PHE A 38 -20.38 -23.35 33.51
C PHE A 38 -19.18 -22.64 32.87
N GLY A 39 -19.08 -22.77 31.55
CA GLY A 39 -18.16 -22.05 30.69
C GLY A 39 -18.81 -20.83 30.06
N LYS A 40 -18.51 -20.56 28.79
CA LYS A 40 -19.18 -19.49 28.03
C LYS A 40 -20.68 -19.78 27.88
N ILE A 41 -21.49 -18.74 27.98
CA ILE A 41 -22.95 -18.82 27.85
C ILE A 41 -23.41 -17.81 26.79
N GLY A 42 -24.09 -18.30 25.75
CA GLY A 42 -24.82 -17.48 24.78
C GLY A 42 -26.30 -17.47 25.13
N ILE A 43 -26.97 -16.31 25.13
CA ILE A 43 -28.40 -16.20 25.44
C ILE A 43 -29.10 -15.42 24.33
N ALA A 44 -30.26 -15.91 23.89
CA ALA A 44 -31.14 -15.20 22.97
C ALA A 44 -32.59 -15.27 23.47
N VAL A 45 -33.23 -14.11 23.58
CA VAL A 45 -34.67 -14.00 23.80
C VAL A 45 -35.34 -13.82 22.44
N SER A 46 -36.44 -14.53 22.17
CA SER A 46 -37.16 -14.33 20.91
C SER A 46 -37.86 -12.96 20.91
N PRO A 47 -37.63 -12.12 19.88
CA PRO A 47 -38.35 -10.85 19.74
C PRO A 47 -39.83 -11.05 19.35
N VAL A 48 -40.19 -12.25 18.88
CA VAL A 48 -41.55 -12.62 18.46
C VAL A 48 -42.36 -13.23 19.61
N ASN A 49 -41.68 -13.88 20.57
CA ASN A 49 -42.28 -14.46 21.76
C ASN A 49 -41.33 -14.30 22.96
N THR A 50 -41.57 -13.30 23.79
CA THR A 50 -40.67 -12.95 24.90
C THR A 50 -40.58 -14.01 26.01
N SER A 51 -41.51 -14.96 26.09
CA SER A 51 -41.40 -16.11 26.99
C SER A 51 -40.42 -17.18 26.47
N ARG A 52 -40.03 -17.11 25.20
CA ARG A 52 -39.07 -18.04 24.61
C ARG A 52 -37.65 -17.52 24.74
N VAL A 53 -36.82 -18.32 25.40
CA VAL A 53 -35.39 -18.03 25.61
C VAL A 53 -34.58 -19.25 25.24
N TRP A 54 -33.49 -19.03 24.50
CA TRP A 54 -32.45 -20.03 24.29
C TRP A 54 -31.21 -19.68 25.08
N ALA A 55 -30.55 -20.70 25.62
CA ALA A 55 -29.25 -20.59 26.27
C ALA A 55 -28.32 -21.66 25.73
N MET A 56 -27.25 -21.26 25.06
CA MET A 56 -26.13 -22.13 24.71
C MET A 56 -25.18 -22.16 25.91
N ILE A 57 -24.97 -23.32 26.53
CA ILE A 57 -24.20 -23.42 27.78
C ILE A 57 -23.05 -24.41 27.61
N GLU A 58 -21.82 -23.94 27.81
CA GLU A 58 -20.64 -24.79 27.94
C GLU A 58 -20.67 -25.41 29.33
N ALA A 59 -20.75 -26.73 29.39
CA ALA A 59 -20.71 -27.53 30.62
C ALA A 59 -20.39 -28.97 30.24
N LYS A 60 -20.08 -29.82 31.23
CA LYS A 60 -19.88 -31.26 31.01
C LYS A 60 -21.07 -31.92 30.29
N GLU A 61 -22.28 -31.52 30.65
CA GLU A 61 -23.53 -31.92 29.99
C GLU A 61 -24.14 -30.76 29.16
N GLY A 62 -23.30 -29.89 28.59
CA GLY A 62 -23.70 -28.65 27.93
C GLY A 62 -24.41 -28.81 26.57
N GLY A 63 -24.80 -27.69 25.97
CA GLY A 63 -25.50 -27.66 24.68
C GLY A 63 -26.48 -26.51 24.59
N LEU A 64 -27.46 -26.63 23.68
CA LEU A 64 -28.52 -25.64 23.53
C LEU A 64 -29.73 -26.02 24.39
N TYR A 65 -30.11 -25.09 25.25
CA TYR A 65 -31.29 -25.18 26.12
C TYR A 65 -32.34 -24.20 25.64
N ARG A 66 -33.60 -24.55 25.84
CA ARG A 66 -34.76 -23.68 25.58
C ARG A 66 -35.66 -23.62 26.80
N SER A 67 -36.15 -22.43 27.10
CA SER A 67 -37.27 -22.18 28.00
C SER A 67 -38.41 -21.56 27.20
N ASP A 68 -39.65 -21.92 27.56
CA ASP A 68 -40.89 -21.39 27.00
C ASP A 68 -41.70 -20.58 28.04
N ASP A 69 -41.12 -20.35 29.23
CA ASP A 69 -41.69 -19.64 30.39
C ASP A 69 -40.76 -18.55 30.95
N GLY A 70 -39.91 -17.99 30.08
CA GLY A 70 -39.04 -16.87 30.44
C GLY A 70 -37.89 -17.24 31.39
N GLY A 71 -37.47 -18.51 31.41
CA GLY A 71 -36.30 -19.00 32.14
C GLY A 71 -36.61 -19.72 33.46
N GLU A 72 -37.88 -20.02 33.77
CA GLU A 72 -38.26 -20.78 34.97
C GLU A 72 -37.97 -22.27 34.82
N ASN A 73 -38.35 -22.86 33.69
CA ASN A 73 -38.05 -24.24 33.32
C ASN A 73 -37.32 -24.31 31.98
N TRP A 74 -36.33 -25.19 31.93
CA TRP A 74 -35.49 -25.40 30.74
C TRP A 74 -35.56 -26.84 30.25
N GLN A 75 -35.26 -27.02 28.97
CA GLN A 75 -35.03 -28.32 28.35
C GLN A 75 -33.80 -28.24 27.43
N ARG A 76 -32.93 -29.25 27.48
CA ARG A 76 -31.83 -29.40 26.52
C ARG A 76 -32.43 -29.82 25.17
N VAL A 77 -32.47 -28.91 24.21
CA VAL A 77 -33.04 -29.15 22.88
C VAL A 77 -32.00 -29.71 21.89
N SER A 78 -30.71 -29.46 22.13
CA SER A 78 -29.65 -30.06 21.32
C SER A 78 -28.34 -30.23 22.09
N ASN A 79 -27.62 -31.31 21.78
CA ASN A 79 -26.24 -31.59 22.19
C ASN A 79 -25.34 -31.83 20.97
N ASN A 80 -25.72 -31.31 19.80
CA ASN A 80 -25.00 -31.54 18.56
C ASN A 80 -23.57 -31.00 18.67
N PRO A 81 -22.52 -31.83 18.48
CA PRO A 81 -21.14 -31.37 18.56
C PRO A 81 -20.78 -30.24 17.59
N GLN A 82 -21.47 -30.12 16.46
CA GLN A 82 -21.22 -29.07 15.45
C GLN A 82 -21.50 -27.65 16.00
N ILE A 83 -22.48 -27.51 16.88
CA ILE A 83 -22.80 -26.21 17.51
C ILE A 83 -22.07 -26.00 18.83
N MET A 84 -21.22 -26.97 19.24
CA MET A 84 -20.54 -26.99 20.53
C MET A 84 -19.01 -26.92 20.43
N GLN A 85 -18.45 -26.65 19.23
CA GLN A 85 -17.00 -26.62 19.05
C GLN A 85 -16.40 -25.36 19.70
N ARG A 86 -15.21 -25.54 20.28
CA ARG A 86 -14.36 -24.51 20.92
C ARG A 86 -15.16 -23.38 21.61
N PRO A 87 -15.95 -23.68 22.67
CA PRO A 87 -16.92 -22.72 23.19
C PRO A 87 -16.35 -21.38 23.64
N TRP A 88 -15.12 -21.35 24.16
CA TRP A 88 -14.48 -20.09 24.56
C TRP A 88 -14.34 -19.11 23.39
N TYR A 89 -14.06 -19.63 22.19
CA TYR A 89 -13.81 -18.84 20.98
C TYR A 89 -15.13 -18.47 20.28
N TYR A 90 -15.99 -19.45 19.99
CA TYR A 90 -17.29 -19.22 19.34
C TYR A 90 -18.46 -19.20 20.35
N PHE A 91 -19.61 -19.83 20.05
CA PHE A 91 -20.68 -20.11 21.02
C PHE A 91 -21.71 -18.99 21.21
N ARG A 92 -22.16 -18.37 20.11
CA ARG A 92 -23.25 -17.38 20.11
C ARG A 92 -24.56 -18.00 19.61
N VAL A 93 -25.68 -17.49 20.09
CA VAL A 93 -27.03 -17.89 19.68
C VAL A 93 -27.87 -16.64 19.40
N TYR A 94 -28.66 -16.66 18.32
CA TYR A 94 -29.51 -15.54 17.90
C TYR A 94 -30.90 -16.05 17.53
N ALA A 95 -31.94 -15.35 18.01
CA ALA A 95 -33.31 -15.64 17.63
C ALA A 95 -33.67 -14.92 16.32
N ASP A 96 -34.48 -15.55 15.48
CA ASP A 96 -35.00 -14.89 14.28
C ASP A 96 -35.96 -13.74 14.63
N THR A 97 -35.94 -12.68 13.81
CA THR A 97 -36.73 -11.47 14.07
C THR A 97 -38.20 -11.60 13.72
N GLN A 98 -38.60 -12.64 12.96
CA GLN A 98 -39.98 -12.83 12.51
C GLN A 98 -40.54 -14.23 12.80
N ASN A 99 -39.72 -15.19 13.22
CA ASN A 99 -40.17 -16.55 13.50
C ASN A 99 -39.73 -17.04 14.89
N ALA A 100 -40.71 -17.34 15.75
CA ALA A 100 -40.46 -17.78 17.13
C ALA A 100 -39.80 -19.18 17.25
N GLU A 101 -39.78 -20.01 16.21
CA GLU A 101 -39.13 -21.34 16.22
C GLU A 101 -37.74 -21.32 15.58
N THR A 102 -37.38 -20.23 14.88
CA THR A 102 -36.10 -20.16 14.17
C THR A 102 -35.01 -19.59 15.09
N VAL A 103 -33.89 -20.31 15.16
CA VAL A 103 -32.72 -19.92 15.96
C VAL A 103 -31.45 -20.20 15.18
N TYR A 104 -30.50 -19.29 15.28
CA TYR A 104 -29.20 -19.35 14.64
C TYR A 104 -28.11 -19.54 15.69
N VAL A 105 -27.06 -20.27 15.33
CA VAL A 105 -25.90 -20.49 16.18
C VAL A 105 -24.65 -20.17 15.38
N LEU A 106 -23.79 -19.32 15.95
CA LEU A 106 -22.48 -19.03 15.39
C LEU A 106 -21.44 -19.89 16.11
N ASN A 107 -20.78 -20.72 15.31
CA ASN A 107 -19.66 -21.58 15.69
C ASN A 107 -18.58 -21.50 14.59
N VAL A 108 -17.68 -22.48 14.49
CA VAL A 108 -16.79 -22.63 13.32
C VAL A 108 -17.62 -22.55 12.02
N GLY A 109 -18.80 -23.19 12.01
CA GLY A 109 -19.84 -22.99 10.99
C GLY A 109 -20.98 -22.08 11.45
N PHE A 110 -21.70 -21.51 10.47
CA PHE A 110 -22.94 -20.78 10.71
C PHE A 110 -24.13 -21.73 10.62
N HIS A 111 -24.86 -21.93 11.72
CA HIS A 111 -25.93 -22.92 11.79
C HIS A 111 -27.31 -22.29 11.98
N LYS A 112 -28.33 -22.90 11.34
CA LYS A 112 -29.74 -22.52 11.48
C LYS A 112 -30.59 -23.72 11.89
N SER A 113 -31.51 -23.48 12.81
CA SER A 113 -32.60 -24.39 13.17
C SER A 113 -33.94 -23.70 12.92
N ALA A 114 -34.93 -24.44 12.46
CA ALA A 114 -36.30 -23.97 12.23
C ALA A 114 -37.35 -24.70 13.10
N ASP A 115 -36.90 -25.53 14.06
CA ASP A 115 -37.73 -26.39 14.89
C ASP A 115 -37.51 -26.16 16.40
N GLY A 116 -37.15 -24.93 16.75
CA GLY A 116 -36.92 -24.49 18.12
C GLY A 116 -35.55 -24.88 18.68
N GLY A 117 -34.57 -25.20 17.82
CA GLY A 117 -33.20 -25.54 18.19
C GLY A 117 -32.93 -27.04 18.31
N ARG A 118 -33.77 -27.92 17.75
CA ARG A 118 -33.59 -29.38 17.86
C ARG A 118 -32.68 -29.92 16.77
N THR A 119 -32.92 -29.51 15.52
CA THR A 119 -32.11 -29.89 14.36
C THR A 119 -31.47 -28.66 13.71
N PHE A 120 -30.27 -28.83 13.15
CA PHE A 120 -29.48 -27.74 12.56
C PHE A 120 -29.00 -28.09 11.15
N THR A 121 -29.02 -27.11 10.27
CA THR A 121 -28.35 -27.12 8.97
C THR A 121 -27.29 -26.03 8.92
N ASN A 122 -26.24 -26.25 8.13
CA ASN A 122 -25.21 -25.24 7.89
C ASN A 122 -25.69 -24.20 6.86
N ILE A 123 -25.37 -22.94 7.10
CA ILE A 123 -25.44 -21.84 6.14
C ILE A 123 -24.03 -21.63 5.60
N GLY A 124 -23.87 -21.70 4.28
CA GLY A 124 -22.58 -21.37 3.65
C GLY A 124 -22.33 -19.87 3.75
N VAL A 125 -21.14 -19.50 4.20
CA VAL A 125 -20.64 -18.13 4.33
C VAL A 125 -19.32 -17.99 3.59
N PRO A 126 -18.90 -16.77 3.19
CA PRO A 126 -17.63 -16.56 2.48
C PRO A 126 -16.39 -17.05 3.23
N HIS A 127 -16.44 -17.01 4.57
CA HIS A 127 -15.35 -17.43 5.45
C HIS A 127 -15.89 -18.13 6.71
N GLY A 128 -15.13 -19.07 7.28
CA GLY A 128 -15.49 -19.75 8.54
C GLY A 128 -15.31 -18.87 9.77
N ASP A 129 -15.47 -19.44 10.96
CA ASP A 129 -15.21 -18.79 12.25
C ASP A 129 -16.15 -17.60 12.49
N ASN A 130 -17.41 -17.93 12.80
CA ASN A 130 -18.52 -16.97 12.82
C ASN A 130 -18.70 -16.41 14.24
N HIS A 131 -18.70 -15.08 14.36
CA HIS A 131 -18.59 -14.40 15.65
C HIS A 131 -19.77 -13.47 15.97
N ASP A 132 -20.41 -12.88 14.97
CA ASP A 132 -21.56 -12.00 15.18
C ASP A 132 -22.61 -12.09 14.07
N LEU A 133 -23.87 -11.78 14.41
CA LEU A 133 -24.99 -11.80 13.49
C LEU A 133 -25.97 -10.68 13.84
N TRP A 134 -26.27 -9.87 12.83
CA TRP A 134 -27.37 -8.94 12.86
C TRP A 134 -28.44 -9.37 11.86
N ILE A 135 -29.69 -9.43 12.32
CA ILE A 135 -30.86 -9.73 11.50
C ILE A 135 -31.77 -8.50 11.54
N ALA A 136 -32.21 -8.01 10.39
CA ALA A 136 -33.03 -6.81 10.38
C ALA A 136 -34.37 -7.07 11.12
N PRO A 137 -34.76 -6.21 12.09
CA PRO A 137 -35.97 -6.42 12.87
C PRO A 137 -37.25 -6.47 12.02
N ASN A 138 -37.27 -5.76 10.90
CA ASN A 138 -38.42 -5.67 10.01
C ASN A 138 -38.36 -6.64 8.81
N ASP A 139 -37.26 -7.37 8.62
CA ASP A 139 -37.03 -8.22 7.46
C ASP A 139 -35.94 -9.28 7.75
N ASN A 140 -36.34 -10.49 8.12
CA ASN A 140 -35.38 -11.54 8.48
C ASN A 140 -34.58 -12.10 7.28
N GLN A 141 -34.84 -11.62 6.05
CA GLN A 141 -34.00 -11.93 4.89
C GLN A 141 -32.74 -11.06 4.84
N ARG A 142 -32.76 -9.89 5.48
CA ARG A 142 -31.62 -8.97 5.54
C ARG A 142 -30.77 -9.27 6.76
N MET A 143 -29.55 -9.71 6.51
CA MET A 143 -28.61 -10.15 7.55
C MET A 143 -27.22 -9.55 7.31
N ILE A 144 -26.51 -9.25 8.38
CA ILE A 144 -25.07 -9.00 8.37
C ILE A 144 -24.46 -10.06 9.26
N GLU A 145 -23.55 -10.84 8.72
CA GLU A 145 -22.81 -11.87 9.46
C GLU A 145 -21.34 -11.47 9.49
N GLY A 146 -20.73 -11.60 10.66
CA GLY A 146 -19.35 -11.23 10.92
C GLY A 146 -18.54 -12.44 11.35
N ASN A 147 -17.48 -12.71 10.60
CA ASN A 147 -16.57 -13.83 10.78
C ASN A 147 -15.10 -13.35 10.69
N ASP A 148 -14.13 -14.24 10.83
CA ASP A 148 -12.71 -13.88 10.86
C ASP A 148 -12.19 -13.26 9.55
N GLY A 149 -12.84 -13.52 8.42
CA GLY A 149 -12.55 -12.87 7.14
C GLY A 149 -13.08 -11.42 7.03
N GLY A 150 -14.15 -11.10 7.76
CA GLY A 150 -14.78 -9.78 7.75
C GLY A 150 -16.30 -9.83 7.89
N ALA A 151 -16.98 -8.79 7.38
CA ALA A 151 -18.44 -8.72 7.39
C ALA A 151 -19.01 -8.95 6.00
N ASN A 152 -20.07 -9.77 5.92
CA ASN A 152 -20.81 -10.02 4.69
C ASN A 152 -22.31 -9.80 4.87
N VAL A 153 -22.96 -9.35 3.80
CA VAL A 153 -24.38 -8.97 3.81
C VAL A 153 -25.19 -9.94 2.96
N SER A 154 -26.34 -10.35 3.46
CA SER A 154 -27.34 -11.14 2.74
C SER A 154 -28.62 -10.33 2.58
N GLY A 155 -29.27 -10.45 1.41
CA GLY A 155 -30.62 -9.97 1.15
C GLY A 155 -31.69 -11.07 1.05
N ASP A 156 -31.32 -12.34 1.24
CA ASP A 156 -32.16 -13.51 0.96
C ASP A 156 -32.13 -14.59 2.07
N GLY A 157 -31.81 -14.18 3.29
CA GLY A 157 -31.80 -15.04 4.49
C GLY A 157 -30.59 -15.99 4.57
N GLY A 158 -29.46 -15.58 4.01
CA GLY A 158 -28.18 -16.30 4.04
C GLY A 158 -28.01 -17.33 2.93
N LYS A 159 -28.79 -17.24 1.84
CA LYS A 159 -28.58 -18.12 0.68
C LYS A 159 -27.44 -17.61 -0.18
N THR A 160 -27.29 -16.29 -0.29
CA THR A 160 -26.17 -15.62 -0.95
C THR A 160 -25.63 -14.49 -0.08
N TRP A 161 -24.34 -14.19 -0.26
CA TRP A 161 -23.60 -13.19 0.52
C TRP A 161 -22.80 -12.29 -0.41
N THR A 162 -22.62 -11.04 -0.01
CA THR A 162 -21.61 -10.16 -0.62
C THR A 162 -20.19 -10.68 -0.37
N GLU A 163 -19.23 -10.20 -1.17
CA GLU A 163 -17.81 -10.33 -0.87
C GLU A 163 -17.44 -9.53 0.40
N GLN A 164 -16.25 -9.81 0.94
CA GLN A 164 -15.66 -9.13 2.09
C GLN A 164 -14.58 -8.16 1.58
N ASP A 165 -14.97 -6.91 1.34
CA ASP A 165 -14.15 -5.89 0.65
C ASP A 165 -13.54 -4.83 1.60
N GLN A 166 -13.50 -5.13 2.90
CA GLN A 166 -12.98 -4.22 3.91
C GLN A 166 -11.48 -4.45 4.15
N ALA A 167 -10.71 -3.37 4.32
CA ALA A 167 -9.26 -3.45 4.59
C ALA A 167 -8.96 -3.82 6.06
N THR A 168 -9.28 -5.06 6.44
CA THR A 168 -9.16 -5.62 7.80
C THR A 168 -7.90 -6.47 7.99
N ALA A 169 -7.00 -6.53 7.00
CA ALA A 169 -5.84 -7.41 7.05
C ALA A 169 -4.97 -7.16 8.30
N GLN A 170 -4.64 -8.26 8.96
CA GLN A 170 -3.86 -8.30 10.19
C GLN A 170 -2.55 -9.05 9.94
N PHE A 171 -1.45 -8.31 9.79
CA PHE A 171 -0.13 -8.89 9.52
C PHE A 171 0.70 -9.01 10.80
N TYR A 172 1.32 -10.17 11.01
CA TYR A 172 2.18 -10.40 12.18
C TYR A 172 3.61 -9.92 11.99
N ARG A 173 4.16 -10.15 10.80
CA ARG A 173 5.56 -9.93 10.41
C ARG A 173 5.60 -9.42 8.99
N VAL A 174 6.67 -8.70 8.64
CA VAL A 174 6.91 -8.26 7.27
C VAL A 174 8.30 -8.67 6.79
N ALA A 175 8.35 -9.27 5.60
CA ALA A 175 9.59 -9.56 4.89
C ALA A 175 9.59 -8.88 3.52
N LEU A 176 10.79 -8.59 3.01
CA LEU A 176 11.00 -7.91 1.74
C LEU A 176 12.00 -8.72 0.90
N ASP A 177 11.82 -8.71 -0.43
CA ASP A 177 12.85 -9.18 -1.36
C ASP A 177 13.68 -8.00 -1.90
N ASN A 178 14.52 -8.26 -2.90
CA ASN A 178 15.32 -7.24 -3.59
C ASN A 178 14.95 -7.11 -5.08
N ASP A 179 13.76 -7.56 -5.49
CA ASP A 179 13.29 -7.40 -6.87
C ASP A 179 13.07 -5.92 -7.21
N PHE A 180 12.86 -5.58 -8.48
CA PHE A 180 12.43 -4.23 -8.88
C PHE A 180 11.17 -4.29 -9.75
N PRO A 181 10.03 -3.71 -9.29
CA PRO A 181 9.79 -3.24 -7.92
C PRO A 181 9.96 -4.39 -6.90
N TYR A 182 10.32 -4.05 -5.66
CA TYR A 182 10.44 -5.06 -4.60
C TYR A 182 9.06 -5.53 -4.16
N ASN A 183 9.01 -6.70 -3.54
CA ASN A 183 7.78 -7.28 -3.03
C ASN A 183 7.76 -7.32 -1.50
N ILE A 184 6.56 -7.18 -0.96
CA ILE A 184 6.22 -7.20 0.45
C ILE A 184 5.52 -8.52 0.74
N TYR A 185 5.90 -9.16 1.84
CA TYR A 185 5.40 -10.45 2.25
C TYR A 185 4.86 -10.38 3.69
N GLY A 186 3.71 -10.98 3.95
CA GLY A 186 3.20 -11.17 5.31
C GLY A 186 2.14 -12.25 5.42
N ALA A 187 2.09 -12.89 6.59
CA ALA A 187 1.04 -13.83 6.95
C ALA A 187 -0.13 -13.03 7.50
N GLN A 188 -1.29 -13.13 6.82
CA GLN A 188 -2.52 -12.50 7.24
C GLN A 188 -3.27 -13.47 8.15
N GLN A 189 -3.59 -13.01 9.36
CA GLN A 189 -4.41 -13.75 10.32
C GLN A 189 -5.74 -14.21 9.69
N ASP A 190 -6.11 -15.46 9.97
CA ASP A 190 -7.31 -16.14 9.47
C ASP A 190 -7.49 -16.06 7.94
N ASN A 191 -6.37 -15.98 7.22
CA ASN A 191 -6.34 -15.99 5.76
C ASN A 191 -5.01 -16.61 5.27
N SER A 192 -4.50 -16.19 4.12
CA SER A 192 -3.28 -16.72 3.54
C SER A 192 -2.02 -15.92 3.92
N THR A 193 -0.88 -16.48 3.51
CA THR A 193 0.37 -15.73 3.43
C THR A 193 0.52 -15.14 2.04
N ILE A 194 0.75 -13.84 1.93
CA ILE A 194 0.73 -13.13 0.64
C ILE A 194 2.11 -12.63 0.20
N LYS A 195 2.27 -12.44 -1.11
CA LYS A 195 3.25 -11.56 -1.75
C LYS A 195 2.52 -10.47 -2.52
N ILE A 196 2.91 -9.21 -2.34
CA ILE A 196 2.34 -8.05 -3.04
C ILE A 196 3.47 -7.10 -3.47
N PRO A 197 3.44 -6.51 -4.69
CA PRO A 197 4.48 -5.58 -5.13
C PRO A 197 4.33 -4.21 -4.45
N SER A 198 5.44 -3.50 -4.26
CA SER A 198 5.42 -2.11 -3.75
C SER A 198 4.92 -1.09 -4.78
N ARG A 199 4.86 -1.48 -6.06
CA ARG A 199 4.41 -0.64 -7.18
C ARG A 199 3.91 -1.51 -8.33
N THR A 200 2.87 -1.05 -9.04
CA THR A 200 2.40 -1.63 -10.30
C THR A 200 2.50 -0.61 -11.45
N ALA A 201 2.36 -1.07 -12.69
CA ALA A 201 2.26 -0.20 -13.86
C ALA A 201 0.84 0.35 -14.08
N ASP A 202 -0.14 -0.20 -13.35
CA ASP A 202 -1.55 0.18 -13.43
C ASP A 202 -1.84 1.44 -12.59
N PHE A 203 -3.11 1.84 -12.54
CA PHE A 203 -3.53 3.03 -11.81
C PHE A 203 -3.44 2.88 -10.28
N ALA A 204 -3.44 1.64 -9.77
CA ALA A 204 -3.38 1.30 -8.35
C ALA A 204 -2.83 -0.13 -8.16
N ILE A 205 -2.52 -0.49 -6.92
CA ILE A 205 -2.25 -1.86 -6.49
C ILE A 205 -3.60 -2.49 -6.11
N THR A 206 -3.94 -3.60 -6.74
CA THR A 206 -5.26 -4.23 -6.67
C THR A 206 -5.16 -5.68 -6.19
N GLU A 207 -6.30 -6.34 -6.01
CA GLU A 207 -6.35 -7.77 -5.67
C GLU A 207 -5.65 -8.68 -6.68
N ARG A 208 -5.48 -8.24 -7.94
CA ARG A 208 -4.81 -9.02 -9.00
C ARG A 208 -3.30 -9.04 -8.85
N ASP A 209 -2.77 -8.15 -8.01
CA ASP A 209 -1.33 -7.94 -7.87
C ASP A 209 -0.73 -8.77 -6.73
N TRP A 210 -1.56 -9.43 -5.91
CA TRP A 210 -1.09 -10.31 -4.83
C TRP A 210 -1.53 -11.75 -5.01
N TYR A 211 -0.78 -12.66 -4.39
CA TYR A 211 -1.07 -14.09 -4.40
C TYR A 211 -0.45 -14.80 -3.20
N ASP A 212 -0.94 -16.02 -2.94
CA ASP A 212 -0.50 -16.86 -1.83
C ASP A 212 0.88 -17.48 -2.05
N VAL A 213 1.72 -17.50 -1.01
CA VAL A 213 3.12 -17.99 -1.08
C VAL A 213 3.45 -19.19 -0.19
N GLY A 214 2.43 -19.96 0.20
CA GLY A 214 2.55 -21.13 1.07
C GLY A 214 2.37 -20.79 2.55
N GLY A 215 2.78 -21.68 3.45
CA GLY A 215 2.58 -21.52 4.89
C GLY A 215 1.10 -21.59 5.27
N GLY A 216 0.70 -20.82 6.26
CA GLY A 216 -0.68 -20.66 6.69
C GLY A 216 -1.02 -19.20 6.99
N GLU A 217 -1.84 -18.99 8.02
CA GLU A 217 -2.34 -17.65 8.43
C GLU A 217 -1.43 -16.94 9.44
N SER A 218 -0.36 -17.60 9.86
CA SER A 218 0.49 -17.15 10.96
C SER A 218 1.96 -17.29 10.62
N GLY A 219 2.77 -16.38 11.14
CA GLY A 219 4.21 -16.58 11.20
C GLY A 219 5.09 -15.79 10.23
N TRP A 220 6.33 -16.25 10.18
CA TRP A 220 7.41 -15.62 9.43
C TRP A 220 7.48 -16.15 8.01
N ILE A 221 7.99 -15.28 7.13
CA ILE A 221 8.22 -15.60 5.73
C ILE A 221 9.65 -15.23 5.41
N ALA A 222 10.32 -16.09 4.68
CA ALA A 222 11.66 -15.85 4.17
C ALA A 222 11.66 -16.06 2.65
N PRO A 223 11.52 -15.00 1.84
CA PRO A 223 11.82 -15.11 0.41
C PRO A 223 13.30 -15.48 0.23
N HIS A 224 13.61 -16.36 -0.74
CA HIS A 224 14.99 -16.73 -1.01
C HIS A 224 15.77 -15.50 -1.52
N PRO A 225 16.94 -15.17 -0.94
CA PRO A 225 17.64 -13.89 -1.18
C PRO A 225 18.19 -13.68 -2.60
N GLU A 226 18.06 -14.68 -3.46
CA GLU A 226 18.59 -14.71 -4.84
C GLU A 226 17.56 -15.25 -5.86
N LYS A 227 16.41 -15.74 -5.37
CA LYS A 227 15.39 -16.44 -6.16
C LYS A 227 14.04 -16.09 -5.55
N SER A 228 13.58 -14.85 -5.71
CA SER A 228 12.35 -14.33 -5.08
C SER A 228 11.08 -15.12 -5.42
N ASP A 229 11.12 -15.96 -6.47
CA ASP A 229 10.09 -16.95 -6.81
C ASP A 229 10.05 -18.18 -5.88
N VAL A 230 11.08 -18.37 -5.05
CA VAL A 230 11.16 -19.45 -4.05
C VAL A 230 10.97 -18.84 -2.67
N ILE A 231 9.91 -19.23 -2.00
CA ILE A 231 9.46 -18.64 -0.73
C ILE A 231 9.33 -19.71 0.34
N PHE A 232 9.72 -19.37 1.56
CA PHE A 232 9.59 -20.22 2.73
C PHE A 232 8.61 -19.56 3.69
N ALA A 233 7.52 -20.25 4.02
CA ALA A 233 6.44 -19.68 4.82
C ALA A 233 6.00 -20.66 5.91
N GLY A 234 5.92 -20.16 7.15
CA GLY A 234 5.52 -20.91 8.33
C GLY A 234 4.01 -20.90 8.59
N SER A 235 3.61 -21.65 9.61
CA SER A 235 2.35 -21.53 10.35
C SER A 235 2.53 -22.15 11.74
N PHE A 236 1.57 -21.98 12.63
CA PHE A 236 1.55 -22.62 13.95
C PHE A 236 1.80 -24.15 13.91
N GLY A 237 2.19 -24.70 15.06
CA GLY A 237 2.47 -26.12 15.20
C GLY A 237 3.73 -26.61 14.47
N GLY A 238 4.61 -25.69 14.05
CA GLY A 238 5.87 -26.03 13.36
C GLY A 238 5.70 -26.36 11.88
N TYR A 239 4.55 -26.02 11.29
CA TYR A 239 4.33 -26.15 9.85
C TYR A 239 5.25 -25.20 9.09
N LEU A 240 5.97 -25.72 8.10
CA LEU A 240 6.88 -24.96 7.25
C LEU A 240 6.78 -25.48 5.82
N THR A 241 6.69 -24.56 4.87
CA THR A 241 6.63 -24.89 3.45
C THR A 241 7.72 -24.20 2.66
N ARG A 242 8.10 -24.82 1.55
CA ARG A 242 8.85 -24.22 0.45
C ARG A 242 7.93 -24.15 -0.76
N TYR A 243 7.67 -22.96 -1.27
CA TYR A 243 6.86 -22.71 -2.45
C TYR A 243 7.73 -22.22 -3.60
N ASP A 244 7.54 -22.76 -4.81
CA ASP A 244 8.14 -22.25 -6.05
C ASP A 244 7.04 -21.72 -6.98
N HIS A 245 6.99 -20.40 -7.14
CA HIS A 245 5.95 -19.71 -7.89
C HIS A 245 5.96 -20.03 -9.39
N ARG A 246 7.12 -20.40 -9.95
CA ARG A 246 7.25 -20.69 -11.39
C ARG A 246 6.56 -22.00 -11.75
N SER A 247 6.70 -23.00 -10.88
CA SER A 247 6.09 -24.32 -11.05
C SER A 247 4.78 -24.50 -10.28
N LYS A 248 4.40 -23.53 -9.44
CA LYS A 248 3.26 -23.60 -8.50
C LYS A 248 3.33 -24.81 -7.56
N GLN A 249 4.54 -25.25 -7.22
CA GLN A 249 4.74 -26.42 -6.36
C GLN A 249 4.97 -25.98 -4.93
N LEU A 250 4.23 -26.59 -4.00
CA LEU A 250 4.37 -26.40 -2.57
C LEU A 250 4.86 -27.70 -1.94
N ARG A 251 5.90 -27.61 -1.10
CA ARG A 251 6.48 -28.75 -0.40
C ARG A 251 6.55 -28.46 1.10
N THR A 252 5.98 -29.34 1.92
CA THR A 252 6.16 -29.32 3.37
C THR A 252 7.59 -29.74 3.73
N ILE A 253 8.25 -28.92 4.56
CA ILE A 253 9.67 -29.06 4.96
C ILE A 253 9.84 -28.82 6.47
N ASN A 254 8.81 -29.17 7.26
CA ASN A 254 8.81 -29.04 8.72
C ASN A 254 10.14 -29.51 9.31
N VAL A 255 10.67 -28.74 10.28
CA VAL A 255 11.88 -29.10 11.02
C VAL A 255 11.73 -30.48 11.68
N TYR A 256 10.53 -30.74 12.22
CA TYR A 256 10.15 -31.99 12.85
C TYR A 256 8.67 -32.27 12.55
N PRO A 257 8.34 -33.23 11.65
CA PRO A 257 6.98 -33.42 11.14
C PRO A 257 6.11 -34.25 12.11
N GLU A 258 5.90 -33.73 13.32
CA GLU A 258 4.97 -34.26 14.31
C GLU A 258 3.82 -33.25 14.50
N ASN A 259 2.58 -33.69 14.33
CA ASN A 259 1.42 -32.80 14.47
C ASN A 259 1.01 -32.68 15.95
N PRO A 260 1.02 -31.46 16.54
CA PRO A 260 0.75 -31.26 17.96
C PRO A 260 -0.73 -31.25 18.36
N MET A 261 -1.67 -31.29 17.40
CA MET A 261 -3.08 -30.97 17.64
C MET A 261 -3.71 -31.81 18.76
N GLY A 262 -4.31 -31.14 19.74
CA GLY A 262 -4.98 -31.77 20.88
C GLY A 262 -4.07 -32.09 22.07
N ALA A 263 -2.74 -31.92 21.97
CA ALA A 263 -1.80 -32.13 23.05
C ALA A 263 -1.17 -30.82 23.54
N GLY A 264 -0.94 -30.71 24.86
CA GLY A 264 -0.16 -29.60 25.41
C GLY A 264 1.33 -29.70 25.03
N ALA A 265 2.07 -28.61 25.28
CA ALA A 265 3.48 -28.50 24.90
C ALA A 265 4.39 -29.50 25.62
N GLU A 266 3.96 -30.08 26.74
CA GLU A 266 4.67 -31.12 27.48
C GLU A 266 4.87 -32.40 26.68
N ALA A 267 4.00 -32.66 25.69
CA ALA A 267 4.09 -33.82 24.82
C ALA A 267 5.09 -33.62 23.67
N MET A 268 5.57 -32.39 23.44
CA MET A 268 6.34 -32.04 22.25
C MET A 268 7.85 -32.09 22.51
N LYS A 269 8.59 -32.75 21.60
CA LYS A 269 10.06 -32.73 21.61
C LYS A 269 10.60 -31.31 21.33
N TYR A 270 10.06 -30.68 20.29
CA TYR A 270 10.36 -29.30 19.92
C TYR A 270 9.08 -28.49 19.90
N ARG A 271 9.12 -27.31 20.53
CA ARG A 271 7.96 -26.44 20.68
C ARG A 271 8.09 -25.29 19.69
N PHE A 272 7.12 -25.13 18.81
CA PHE A 272 7.06 -24.04 17.85
C PHE A 272 5.90 -23.12 18.20
N GLN A 273 6.14 -21.83 18.18
CA GLN A 273 5.14 -20.80 18.47
C GLN A 273 4.23 -20.55 17.25
N TRP A 274 3.06 -19.93 17.48
CA TRP A 274 2.19 -19.36 16.44
C TRP A 274 2.95 -18.60 15.35
N SER A 275 3.89 -17.73 15.73
CA SER A 275 4.70 -16.90 14.82
C SER A 275 6.20 -17.16 15.00
N TYR A 276 6.61 -18.41 14.84
CA TYR A 276 8.00 -18.81 15.05
C TYR A 276 8.97 -18.27 13.98
N PRO A 277 10.20 -17.86 14.35
CA PRO A 277 11.16 -17.26 13.41
C PRO A 277 11.61 -18.18 12.27
N ILE A 278 11.59 -17.62 11.06
CA ILE A 278 12.16 -18.19 9.83
C ILE A 278 12.88 -17.07 9.10
N LEU A 279 14.17 -17.26 8.79
CA LEU A 279 14.95 -16.25 8.06
C LEU A 279 16.14 -16.88 7.35
N PHE A 280 16.59 -16.23 6.28
CA PHE A 280 17.89 -16.53 5.69
C PHE A 280 19.00 -15.76 6.39
N SER A 281 20.15 -16.41 6.53
CA SER A 281 21.41 -15.73 6.85
C SER A 281 21.71 -14.67 5.79
N PRO A 282 22.12 -13.45 6.18
CA PRO A 282 22.64 -12.46 5.22
C PRO A 282 24.03 -12.87 4.66
N HIS A 283 24.64 -13.93 5.20
CA HIS A 283 25.94 -14.44 4.80
C HIS A 283 25.81 -15.75 4.02
N LYS A 284 26.78 -15.99 3.14
CA LYS A 284 26.89 -17.27 2.42
C LYS A 284 27.76 -18.24 3.20
N THR A 285 27.25 -19.45 3.42
CA THR A 285 27.99 -20.62 3.89
C THR A 285 28.13 -21.60 2.73
N ASN A 286 29.34 -21.90 2.29
CA ASN A 286 29.60 -22.79 1.14
C ASN A 286 28.83 -22.37 -0.13
N GLY A 287 28.76 -21.06 -0.40
CA GLY A 287 28.07 -20.49 -1.55
C GLY A 287 26.54 -20.43 -1.44
N LYS A 288 25.95 -20.86 -0.32
CA LYS A 288 24.50 -20.87 -0.08
C LYS A 288 24.11 -19.98 1.09
N ALA A 289 22.95 -19.34 1.03
CA ALA A 289 22.35 -18.69 2.20
C ALA A 289 21.74 -19.77 3.11
N ALA A 290 22.13 -19.78 4.39
CA ALA A 290 21.58 -20.73 5.35
C ALA A 290 20.15 -20.33 5.74
N LEU A 291 19.21 -21.27 5.74
CA LEU A 291 17.85 -21.06 6.24
C LEU A 291 17.81 -21.42 7.72
N TYR A 292 17.31 -20.51 8.56
CA TYR A 292 17.05 -20.76 9.97
C TYR A 292 15.57 -20.95 10.23
N ALA A 293 15.25 -21.83 11.18
CA ALA A 293 13.93 -22.00 11.77
C ALA A 293 14.08 -22.19 13.28
N ALA A 294 13.25 -21.54 14.08
CA ALA A 294 13.41 -21.54 15.53
C ALA A 294 12.17 -22.13 16.24
N GLY A 295 12.36 -23.18 17.03
CA GLY A 295 11.40 -23.65 18.03
C GLY A 295 11.82 -23.16 19.41
N ASN A 296 11.90 -24.05 20.41
CA ASN A 296 12.69 -23.81 21.62
C ASN A 296 14.21 -23.88 21.38
N ILE A 297 14.60 -24.44 20.22
CA ILE A 297 15.97 -24.59 19.72
C ILE A 297 16.07 -23.94 18.34
N LEU A 298 17.24 -23.40 18.01
CA LEU A 298 17.54 -22.87 16.69
C LEU A 298 18.06 -23.99 15.76
N PHE A 299 17.45 -24.09 14.58
CA PHE A 299 17.83 -25.04 13.53
C PHE A 299 18.34 -24.31 12.30
N ARG A 300 19.21 -24.98 11.55
CA ARG A 300 19.79 -24.51 10.29
C ARG A 300 19.66 -25.55 9.19
N SER A 301 19.33 -25.10 7.98
CA SER A 301 19.38 -25.87 6.74
C SER A 301 20.29 -25.19 5.71
N LEU A 302 21.04 -25.99 4.95
CA LEU A 302 21.86 -25.56 3.79
C LEU A 302 21.33 -26.14 2.47
N ASP A 303 20.13 -26.71 2.50
CA ASP A 303 19.51 -27.47 1.41
C ASP A 303 18.00 -27.17 1.31
N GLU A 304 17.63 -25.93 1.62
CA GLU A 304 16.26 -25.42 1.43
C GLU A 304 15.20 -26.26 2.20
N GLY A 305 15.55 -26.72 3.41
CA GLY A 305 14.65 -27.46 4.31
C GLY A 305 14.61 -28.97 4.07
N GLN A 306 15.47 -29.53 3.21
CA GLN A 306 15.58 -30.97 3.03
C GLN A 306 16.18 -31.68 4.26
N SER A 307 17.09 -31.02 4.97
CA SER A 307 17.62 -31.47 6.25
C SER A 307 17.84 -30.29 7.20
N TRP A 308 17.73 -30.57 8.51
CA TRP A 308 17.84 -29.59 9.58
C TRP A 308 18.88 -30.01 10.61
N GLN A 309 19.78 -29.10 10.94
CA GLN A 309 20.79 -29.25 11.99
C GLN A 309 20.42 -28.35 13.18
N ALA A 310 20.32 -28.92 14.37
CA ALA A 310 20.24 -28.11 15.60
C ALA A 310 21.59 -27.40 15.84
N ILE A 311 21.55 -26.10 16.08
CA ILE A 311 22.72 -25.25 16.31
C ILE A 311 22.64 -24.49 17.64
N SER A 312 21.73 -24.89 18.53
CA SER A 312 21.65 -24.38 19.90
C SER A 312 21.15 -25.45 20.86
N PRO A 313 21.35 -25.29 22.17
CA PRO A 313 20.52 -25.96 23.18
C PRO A 313 19.11 -25.31 23.23
N ASP A 314 18.28 -25.73 24.19
CA ASP A 314 17.05 -25.00 24.52
C ASP A 314 17.43 -23.61 25.05
N LEU A 315 17.01 -22.55 24.36
CA LEU A 315 17.38 -21.16 24.66
C LEU A 315 16.36 -20.45 25.56
N THR A 316 15.40 -21.19 26.11
CA THR A 316 14.25 -20.68 26.88
C THR A 316 14.40 -21.01 28.37
N ARG A 317 13.50 -20.49 29.22
CA ARG A 317 13.45 -20.90 30.64
C ARG A 317 13.02 -22.35 30.81
N ASN A 318 12.24 -22.86 29.85
CA ASN A 318 11.77 -24.25 29.81
C ASN A 318 11.08 -24.70 31.10
N ASP A 319 10.27 -23.81 31.70
CA ASP A 319 9.49 -24.14 32.90
C ASP A 319 8.33 -25.08 32.52
N LYS A 320 8.40 -26.32 32.99
CA LYS A 320 7.43 -27.36 32.68
C LYS A 320 6.03 -27.08 33.21
N SER A 321 5.90 -26.27 34.26
CA SER A 321 4.58 -25.87 34.77
C SER A 321 3.81 -24.97 33.79
N LYS A 322 4.49 -24.39 32.80
CA LYS A 322 3.95 -23.47 31.79
C LYS A 322 3.73 -24.13 30.43
N GLN A 323 3.93 -25.45 30.35
CA GLN A 323 3.86 -26.22 29.10
C GLN A 323 2.67 -27.16 29.06
N VAL A 324 1.79 -27.12 30.06
CA VAL A 324 0.68 -28.08 30.23
C VAL A 324 -0.49 -27.79 29.30
N SER A 325 -1.33 -28.80 29.08
CA SER A 325 -2.60 -28.63 28.34
C SER A 325 -3.52 -27.54 28.93
N THR A 326 -4.09 -26.72 28.04
CA THR A 326 -4.91 -25.53 28.37
C THR A 326 -6.41 -25.75 28.09
N GLY A 327 -7.28 -24.91 28.69
CA GLY A 327 -8.73 -24.87 28.44
C GLY A 327 -9.61 -25.09 29.68
N GLY A 328 -9.04 -25.45 30.83
CA GLY A 328 -9.80 -25.63 32.08
C GLY A 328 -10.41 -27.03 32.25
N GLU A 329 -11.43 -27.14 33.11
CA GLU A 329 -12.05 -28.41 33.51
C GLU A 329 -13.07 -28.94 32.49
N ILE A 330 -13.78 -28.05 31.77
CA ILE A 330 -14.92 -28.41 30.92
C ILE A 330 -14.46 -28.87 29.53
N SER A 331 -13.69 -28.02 28.86
CA SER A 331 -13.18 -28.24 27.50
C SER A 331 -11.67 -27.97 27.47
N LYS A 332 -10.96 -28.54 26.50
CA LYS A 332 -9.55 -28.24 26.23
C LYS A 332 -9.45 -27.48 24.92
N ASP A 333 -8.42 -26.66 24.78
CA ASP A 333 -8.10 -26.00 23.52
C ASP A 333 -6.60 -26.03 23.25
N ASN A 334 -6.12 -27.18 22.79
CA ASN A 334 -4.71 -27.38 22.49
C ASN A 334 -4.47 -27.26 20.98
N THR A 335 -4.29 -26.03 20.50
CA THR A 335 -4.09 -25.72 19.08
C THR A 335 -2.64 -25.38 18.74
N SER A 336 -1.74 -25.44 19.74
CA SER A 336 -0.34 -25.00 19.72
C SER A 336 -0.11 -23.48 19.73
N VAL A 337 -1.16 -22.66 19.63
CA VAL A 337 -1.06 -21.19 19.76
C VAL A 337 -0.56 -20.82 21.16
N GLU A 338 -1.01 -21.57 22.16
CA GLU A 338 -0.73 -21.44 23.58
C GLU A 338 0.66 -21.90 23.99
N TYR A 339 1.43 -22.53 23.08
CA TYR A 339 2.74 -23.08 23.41
C TYR A 339 3.68 -21.96 23.85
N TYR A 340 4.29 -22.17 25.01
CA TYR A 340 5.18 -21.24 25.68
C TYR A 340 6.57 -21.87 25.90
N SER A 341 7.55 -21.05 26.30
CA SER A 341 8.97 -21.45 26.31
C SER A 341 9.44 -21.82 24.90
N THR A 342 9.34 -20.85 23.99
CA THR A 342 9.80 -20.90 22.61
C THR A 342 10.70 -19.71 22.27
N ILE A 343 11.58 -19.86 21.28
CA ILE A 343 12.28 -18.73 20.67
C ILE A 343 11.28 -17.96 19.82
N PHE A 344 11.09 -16.69 20.14
CA PHE A 344 10.08 -15.83 19.51
C PHE A 344 10.67 -14.89 18.45
N THR A 345 11.97 -14.61 18.53
CA THR A 345 12.69 -13.78 17.56
C THR A 345 14.15 -14.20 17.43
N VAL A 346 14.69 -14.09 16.20
CA VAL A 346 16.09 -14.37 15.86
C VAL A 346 16.58 -13.29 14.93
N ALA A 347 17.83 -12.84 15.11
CA ALA A 347 18.50 -11.93 14.20
C ALA A 347 19.98 -12.31 14.07
N GLU A 348 20.47 -12.50 12.84
CA GLU A 348 21.91 -12.62 12.56
C GLU A 348 22.48 -11.25 12.19
N SER A 349 23.67 -10.93 12.69
CA SER A 349 24.36 -9.69 12.34
C SER A 349 24.57 -9.61 10.83
N PRO A 350 24.15 -8.52 10.16
CA PRO A 350 24.45 -8.32 8.73
C PRO A 350 25.95 -8.05 8.47
N LEU A 351 26.74 -7.76 9.50
CA LEU A 351 28.17 -7.42 9.38
C LEU A 351 29.10 -8.59 9.69
N THR A 352 28.71 -9.52 10.56
CA THR A 352 29.60 -10.61 11.02
C THR A 352 28.85 -11.93 11.05
N ALA A 353 29.25 -12.85 10.16
CA ALA A 353 28.70 -14.19 10.09
C ALA A 353 28.86 -14.94 11.43
N GLY A 354 27.82 -15.65 11.85
CA GLY A 354 27.83 -16.44 13.08
C GLY A 354 27.61 -15.63 14.37
N VAL A 355 27.42 -14.31 14.29
CA VAL A 355 26.87 -13.51 15.40
C VAL A 355 25.35 -13.55 15.33
N ILE A 356 24.71 -14.38 16.15
CA ILE A 356 23.27 -14.62 16.11
C ILE A 356 22.68 -14.32 17.49
N TRP A 357 21.61 -13.54 17.49
CA TRP A 357 20.82 -13.17 18.65
C TRP A 357 19.50 -13.96 18.66
N SER A 358 19.04 -14.33 19.85
CA SER A 358 17.77 -15.02 20.06
C SER A 358 17.04 -14.39 21.25
N GLY A 359 15.72 -14.25 21.13
CA GLY A 359 14.83 -13.80 22.18
C GLY A 359 13.67 -14.79 22.37
N SER A 360 13.34 -15.13 23.61
CA SER A 360 12.24 -16.07 23.93
C SER A 360 10.95 -15.37 24.36
N ASP A 361 9.84 -16.08 24.25
CA ASP A 361 8.53 -15.64 24.77
C ASP A 361 8.46 -15.64 26.31
N ASP A 362 9.40 -16.33 26.97
CA ASP A 362 9.60 -16.37 28.41
C ASP A 362 10.72 -15.46 28.94
N GLY A 363 11.21 -14.53 28.10
CA GLY A 363 11.97 -13.36 28.55
C GLY A 363 13.47 -13.55 28.70
N LEU A 364 14.07 -14.45 27.90
CA LEU A 364 15.51 -14.58 27.79
C LEU A 364 16.02 -13.96 26.48
N VAL A 365 17.18 -13.31 26.57
CA VAL A 365 17.97 -12.86 25.42
C VAL A 365 19.29 -13.61 25.42
N GLN A 366 19.64 -14.22 24.30
CA GLN A 366 20.84 -15.05 24.13
C GLN A 366 21.63 -14.58 22.90
N VAL A 367 22.95 -14.73 22.94
CA VAL A 367 23.81 -14.44 21.80
C VAL A 367 24.85 -15.54 21.60
N THR A 368 25.10 -15.91 20.36
CA THR A 368 26.29 -16.65 19.93
C THR A 368 27.14 -15.77 19.02
N ARG A 369 28.45 -16.01 19.01
CA ARG A 369 29.41 -15.31 18.14
C ARG A 369 30.27 -16.28 17.33
N ASP A 370 29.93 -17.57 17.38
CA ASP A 370 30.66 -18.66 16.74
C ASP A 370 29.72 -19.58 15.94
N GLY A 371 28.60 -19.04 15.46
CA GLY A 371 27.65 -19.76 14.62
C GLY A 371 26.86 -20.84 15.35
N GLY A 372 26.71 -20.71 16.68
CA GLY A 372 25.90 -21.58 17.52
C GLY A 372 26.68 -22.63 18.32
N ALA A 373 28.00 -22.64 18.25
CA ALA A 373 28.81 -23.58 19.05
C ALA A 373 28.74 -23.25 20.55
N LYS A 374 28.68 -21.97 20.91
CA LYS A 374 28.45 -21.48 22.28
C LYS A 374 27.40 -20.37 22.30
N TRP A 375 26.50 -20.45 23.26
CA TRP A 375 25.47 -19.44 23.54
C TRP A 375 25.68 -18.83 24.93
N GLU A 376 25.47 -17.52 25.02
CA GLU A 376 25.59 -16.74 26.26
C GLU A 376 24.26 -16.05 26.56
N ASN A 377 23.73 -16.25 27.77
CA ASN A 377 22.54 -15.54 28.25
C ASN A 377 22.95 -14.11 28.62
N VAL A 378 22.42 -13.16 27.89
CA VAL A 378 22.73 -11.73 27.97
C VAL A 378 21.48 -10.91 28.29
N THR A 379 20.50 -11.51 28.98
CA THR A 379 19.24 -10.86 29.33
C THR A 379 19.47 -9.56 30.14
N PRO A 380 18.85 -8.43 29.76
CA PRO A 380 19.02 -7.16 30.48
C PRO A 380 18.64 -7.27 31.96
N LYS A 381 19.50 -6.76 32.85
CA LYS A 381 19.21 -6.73 34.29
C LYS A 381 18.04 -5.78 34.59
N GLY A 382 17.10 -6.22 35.44
CA GLY A 382 15.91 -5.44 35.82
C GLY A 382 14.77 -5.44 34.80
N MET A 383 14.91 -6.18 33.70
CA MET A 383 13.81 -6.50 32.81
C MET A 383 12.75 -7.35 33.56
N PRO A 384 11.43 -7.11 33.38
CA PRO A 384 10.40 -7.92 34.03
C PRO A 384 10.55 -9.41 33.72
N GLU A 385 10.33 -10.24 34.73
CA GLU A 385 10.34 -11.69 34.54
C GLU A 385 9.16 -12.12 33.66
N TRP A 386 9.37 -13.10 32.76
CA TRP A 386 8.37 -13.61 31.81
C TRP A 386 7.91 -12.63 30.72
N ILE A 387 8.60 -11.49 30.56
CA ILE A 387 8.32 -10.58 29.45
C ILE A 387 8.58 -11.27 28.11
N GLN A 388 7.76 -11.02 27.09
CA GLN A 388 7.99 -11.57 25.76
C GLN A 388 9.02 -10.72 25.01
N ILE A 389 10.09 -11.33 24.50
CA ILE A 389 11.03 -10.66 23.59
C ILE A 389 10.44 -10.70 22.17
N ASN A 390 9.80 -9.61 21.74
CA ASN A 390 9.00 -9.60 20.52
C ASN A 390 9.84 -9.37 19.25
N ALA A 391 10.90 -8.57 19.35
CA ALA A 391 11.81 -8.30 18.25
C ALA A 391 13.23 -8.02 18.73
N ILE A 392 14.21 -8.50 17.97
CA ILE A 392 15.62 -8.09 18.05
C ILE A 392 16.02 -7.54 16.69
N ASP A 393 16.83 -6.48 16.69
CA ASP A 393 17.46 -5.95 15.50
C ASP A 393 18.98 -5.85 15.71
N ALA A 394 19.73 -6.60 14.89
CA ALA A 394 21.19 -6.61 14.93
C ALA A 394 21.72 -5.49 14.04
N SER A 395 22.56 -4.61 14.59
CA SER A 395 22.91 -3.36 13.92
C SER A 395 23.59 -3.58 12.56
N PRO A 396 23.13 -2.89 11.49
CA PRO A 396 23.84 -2.81 10.22
C PRO A 396 25.10 -1.93 10.26
N HIS A 397 25.40 -1.27 11.38
CA HIS A 397 26.51 -0.32 11.51
C HIS A 397 27.59 -0.74 12.51
N ASP A 398 27.29 -1.68 13.41
CA ASP A 398 28.24 -2.16 14.42
C ASP A 398 27.91 -3.60 14.88
N ALA A 399 28.88 -4.53 14.77
CA ALA A 399 28.64 -5.94 15.04
C ALA A 399 28.30 -6.26 16.51
N GLY A 400 28.72 -5.41 17.46
CA GLY A 400 28.42 -5.57 18.89
C GLY A 400 27.10 -4.96 19.33
N THR A 401 26.43 -4.23 18.44
CA THR A 401 25.22 -3.46 18.73
C THR A 401 23.96 -4.23 18.35
N ALA A 402 22.99 -4.23 19.26
CA ALA A 402 21.65 -4.77 19.02
C ALA A 402 20.59 -3.97 19.78
N TYR A 403 19.39 -3.96 19.23
CA TYR A 403 18.20 -3.34 19.82
C TYR A 403 17.16 -4.42 20.12
N VAL A 404 16.48 -4.31 21.26
CA VAL A 404 15.47 -5.27 21.72
C VAL A 404 14.17 -4.53 21.98
N ALA A 405 13.07 -5.02 21.42
CA ALA A 405 11.72 -4.67 21.83
C ALA A 405 11.08 -5.84 22.60
N ALA A 406 10.61 -5.56 23.82
CA ALA A 406 9.94 -6.53 24.68
C ALA A 406 8.55 -6.02 25.09
N THR A 407 7.65 -6.92 25.48
CA THR A 407 6.30 -6.57 25.91
C THR A 407 5.76 -7.48 27.01
N ALA A 408 5.04 -6.90 27.96
CA ALA A 408 4.44 -7.57 29.12
C ALA A 408 2.91 -7.38 29.18
N TYR A 409 2.27 -7.00 28.06
CA TYR A 409 0.84 -6.68 28.04
C TYR A 409 -0.06 -7.87 28.45
N LYS A 410 0.40 -9.11 28.25
CA LYS A 410 -0.30 -10.35 28.66
C LYS A 410 -0.33 -10.58 30.17
N THR A 411 0.32 -9.70 30.94
CA THR A 411 0.29 -9.65 32.42
C THR A 411 -0.15 -8.27 32.91
N ASP A 412 -0.96 -7.56 32.12
CA ASP A 412 -1.50 -6.22 32.40
C ASP A 412 -0.43 -5.13 32.62
N ASP A 413 0.77 -5.30 32.04
CA ASP A 413 1.81 -4.27 32.02
C ASP A 413 1.96 -3.68 30.61
N TYR A 414 1.38 -2.50 30.42
CA TYR A 414 1.38 -1.76 29.15
C TYR A 414 2.57 -0.82 28.96
N ARG A 415 3.60 -0.90 29.81
CA ARG A 415 4.78 -0.03 29.70
C ARG A 415 5.63 -0.35 28.46
N PRO A 416 6.28 0.65 27.85
CA PRO A 416 7.24 0.41 26.80
C PRO A 416 8.55 -0.19 27.34
N TYR A 417 9.13 -1.10 26.56
CA TYR A 417 10.38 -1.78 26.86
C TYR A 417 11.24 -1.92 25.60
N LEU A 418 12.08 -0.90 25.37
CA LEU A 418 13.14 -0.94 24.38
C LEU A 418 14.51 -0.90 25.07
N TYR A 419 15.45 -1.71 24.58
CA TYR A 419 16.81 -1.77 25.09
C TYR A 419 17.84 -1.71 23.96
N LYS A 420 18.98 -1.09 24.23
CA LYS A 420 20.16 -1.07 23.35
C LYS A 420 21.37 -1.68 24.07
N THR A 421 22.14 -2.48 23.36
CA THR A 421 23.50 -2.88 23.75
C THR A 421 24.50 -2.47 22.67
N THR A 422 25.78 -2.36 23.03
CA THR A 422 26.90 -2.08 22.09
C THR A 422 28.09 -3.02 22.33
N ASP A 423 27.93 -4.02 23.19
CA ASP A 423 29.01 -4.88 23.69
C ASP A 423 28.64 -6.36 23.69
N TYR A 424 27.82 -6.78 22.72
CA TYR A 424 27.28 -8.14 22.62
C TYR A 424 26.43 -8.52 23.84
N GLY A 425 25.71 -7.57 24.43
CA GLY A 425 24.73 -7.82 25.50
C GLY A 425 25.32 -7.90 26.90
N LYS A 426 26.60 -7.57 27.09
CA LYS A 426 27.21 -7.51 28.43
C LYS A 426 26.61 -6.37 29.25
N SER A 427 26.21 -5.28 28.60
CA SER A 427 25.49 -4.16 29.19
C SER A 427 24.33 -3.69 28.30
N TRP A 428 23.31 -3.13 28.95
CA TRP A 428 22.09 -2.67 28.28
C TRP A 428 21.64 -1.31 28.82
N LYS A 429 21.15 -0.46 27.92
CA LYS A 429 20.49 0.81 28.24
C LYS A 429 19.01 0.72 27.83
N LYS A 430 18.09 1.01 28.74
CA LYS A 430 16.67 1.18 28.41
C LYS A 430 16.50 2.51 27.64
N ILE A 431 15.85 2.46 26.47
CA ILE A 431 15.79 3.55 25.49
C ILE A 431 14.33 3.88 25.13
N VAL A 432 13.55 4.34 26.10
CA VAL A 432 12.08 4.59 25.95
C VAL A 432 11.69 6.06 26.13
N GLY A 433 12.66 6.97 26.29
CA GLY A 433 12.38 8.38 26.56
C GLY A 433 11.54 9.00 25.45
N GLY A 434 10.39 9.61 25.78
CA GLY A 434 9.46 10.20 24.81
C GLY A 434 8.36 9.26 24.27
N ILE A 435 8.43 7.95 24.56
CA ILE A 435 7.32 7.01 24.31
C ILE A 435 6.35 7.08 25.50
N ALA A 436 5.04 7.10 25.22
CA ALA A 436 4.02 7.11 26.26
C ALA A 436 4.07 5.84 27.13
N ASN A 437 3.77 5.97 28.43
CA ASN A 437 3.91 4.88 29.40
C ASN A 437 2.87 3.76 29.23
N ASP A 438 1.83 3.96 28.45
CA ASP A 438 0.78 3.01 28.10
C ASP A 438 0.89 2.51 26.64
N ALA A 439 1.92 2.94 25.91
CA ALA A 439 2.21 2.53 24.54
C ALA A 439 3.24 1.39 24.52
N PHE A 440 2.84 0.18 24.91
CA PHE A 440 3.77 -0.96 24.91
C PHE A 440 4.37 -1.20 23.52
N THR A 441 5.66 -1.52 23.52
CA THR A 441 6.48 -1.60 22.31
C THR A 441 6.46 -3.00 21.71
N ARG A 442 6.32 -3.09 20.40
CA ARG A 442 6.29 -4.35 19.66
C ARG A 442 7.55 -4.56 18.82
N VAL A 443 8.07 -3.51 18.21
CA VAL A 443 9.20 -3.62 17.27
C VAL A 443 10.11 -2.40 17.33
N VAL A 444 11.40 -2.62 17.10
CA VAL A 444 12.42 -1.59 16.89
C VAL A 444 13.30 -2.00 15.70
N ARG A 445 13.62 -1.05 14.82
CA ARG A 445 14.53 -1.22 13.67
C ARG A 445 15.49 -0.05 13.58
N GLU A 446 16.77 -0.33 13.36
CA GLU A 446 17.79 0.64 13.02
C GLU A 446 17.84 0.84 11.51
N ASP A 447 17.91 2.09 11.09
CA ASP A 447 17.99 2.45 9.68
C ASP A 447 19.33 2.01 9.06
N PRO A 448 19.33 1.10 8.06
CA PRO A 448 20.56 0.62 7.44
C PRO A 448 21.31 1.67 6.61
N ASN A 449 20.67 2.80 6.30
CA ASN A 449 21.22 3.90 5.51
C ASN A 449 21.62 5.10 6.37
N ARG A 450 21.20 5.15 7.65
CA ARG A 450 21.52 6.26 8.56
C ARG A 450 21.74 5.78 10.00
N LYS A 451 23.01 5.62 10.40
CA LYS A 451 23.39 5.30 11.78
C LYS A 451 22.76 6.26 12.78
N GLY A 452 22.22 5.71 13.86
CA GLY A 452 21.55 6.46 14.94
C GLY A 452 20.09 6.83 14.67
N PHE A 453 19.56 6.53 13.48
CA PHE A 453 18.12 6.63 13.21
C PHE A 453 17.43 5.29 13.49
N LEU A 454 16.38 5.34 14.31
CA LEU A 454 15.59 4.16 14.69
C LEU A 454 14.10 4.42 14.47
N TYR A 455 13.36 3.35 14.19
CA TYR A 455 11.91 3.34 14.12
C TYR A 455 11.34 2.34 15.13
N ALA A 456 10.27 2.70 15.80
CA ALA A 456 9.58 1.84 16.76
C ALA A 456 8.07 1.78 16.48
N GLY A 457 7.54 0.56 16.56
CA GLY A 457 6.11 0.28 16.52
C GLY A 457 5.58 -0.06 17.91
N THR A 458 4.42 0.49 18.26
CA THR A 458 3.72 0.26 19.54
C THR A 458 2.28 -0.20 19.29
N GLU A 459 1.55 -0.49 20.36
CA GLU A 459 0.12 -0.80 20.28
C GLU A 459 -0.74 0.32 19.70
N ILE A 460 -0.34 1.57 19.91
CA ILE A 460 -1.15 2.75 19.60
C ILE A 460 -0.48 3.69 18.58
N GLY A 461 0.53 3.20 17.86
CA GLY A 461 1.18 3.97 16.80
C GLY A 461 2.69 3.82 16.69
N MET A 462 3.28 4.68 15.86
CA MET A 462 4.71 4.68 15.53
C MET A 462 5.49 5.82 16.14
N TYR A 463 6.80 5.61 16.32
CA TYR A 463 7.76 6.60 16.79
C TYR A 463 9.06 6.49 15.97
N PHE A 464 9.81 7.60 15.86
CA PHE A 464 11.18 7.59 15.36
C PHE A 464 12.14 8.24 16.38
N SER A 465 13.41 7.87 16.29
CA SER A 465 14.52 8.49 17.03
C SER A 465 15.64 8.81 16.07
N ALA A 466 16.29 9.96 16.24
CA ALA A 466 17.46 10.40 15.46
C ALA A 466 18.75 10.43 16.32
N ASN A 467 18.70 9.83 17.51
CA ASN A 467 19.78 9.82 18.50
C ASN A 467 19.86 8.47 19.22
N ASP A 468 19.87 7.38 18.46
CA ASP A 468 20.14 6.04 19.00
C ASP A 468 19.14 5.58 20.09
N GLY A 469 17.91 6.09 20.05
CA GLY A 469 16.83 5.75 20.98
C GLY A 469 16.88 6.53 22.29
N GLU A 470 17.76 7.52 22.45
CA GLU A 470 17.79 8.36 23.66
C GLU A 470 16.47 9.11 23.86
N THR A 471 15.92 9.65 22.76
CA THR A 471 14.59 10.27 22.74
C THR A 471 13.81 9.87 21.49
N TRP A 472 12.52 9.64 21.66
CA TRP A 472 11.58 9.25 20.62
C TRP A 472 10.55 10.35 20.37
N GLN A 473 10.15 10.49 19.10
CA GLN A 473 9.11 11.41 18.65
C GLN A 473 7.99 10.62 17.98
N LYS A 474 6.73 10.98 18.25
CA LYS A 474 5.57 10.35 17.62
C LYS A 474 5.63 10.52 16.10
N PHE A 475 5.36 9.46 15.37
CA PHE A 475 5.51 9.37 13.92
C PHE A 475 4.32 8.71 13.24
N GLN A 476 3.14 9.30 13.40
CA GLN A 476 1.89 8.69 12.94
C GLN A 476 1.50 9.08 11.50
N LEU A 477 1.81 10.31 11.08
CA LEU A 477 1.39 10.87 9.79
C LEU A 477 -0.12 10.67 9.53
N ASN A 478 -0.49 10.05 8.41
CA ASN A 478 -1.87 9.75 8.02
C ASN A 478 -2.34 8.34 8.42
N MET A 479 -1.52 7.56 9.14
CA MET A 479 -1.93 6.23 9.60
C MET A 479 -2.93 6.34 10.78
N PRO A 480 -4.02 5.56 10.80
CA PRO A 480 -4.89 5.49 11.97
C PRO A 480 -4.18 4.90 13.19
N ILE A 481 -4.73 5.13 14.39
CA ILE A 481 -4.23 4.48 15.62
C ILE A 481 -4.52 2.99 15.53
N VAL A 482 -3.47 2.19 15.34
CA VAL A 482 -3.54 0.72 15.20
C VAL A 482 -2.27 0.09 15.78
N PRO A 483 -2.32 -1.20 16.15
CA PRO A 483 -1.12 -1.94 16.52
C PRO A 483 -0.14 -2.03 15.35
N ILE A 484 1.11 -1.67 15.62
CA ILE A 484 2.23 -1.80 14.69
C ILE A 484 3.01 -3.04 15.07
N THR A 485 2.82 -4.12 14.32
CA THR A 485 3.29 -5.46 14.69
C THR A 485 4.73 -5.71 14.29
N ASP A 486 5.15 -5.17 13.13
CA ASP A 486 6.50 -5.30 12.61
C ASP A 486 6.85 -4.18 11.63
N LEU A 487 8.15 -3.99 11.39
CA LEU A 487 8.72 -2.99 10.51
C LEU A 487 9.85 -3.61 9.69
N ALA A 488 9.95 -3.25 8.40
CA ALA A 488 11.08 -3.58 7.55
C ALA A 488 11.53 -2.37 6.75
N ILE A 489 12.84 -2.23 6.53
CA ILE A 489 13.42 -1.12 5.77
C ILE A 489 14.06 -1.69 4.52
N HIS A 490 13.58 -1.28 3.35
CA HIS A 490 14.18 -1.69 2.09
C HIS A 490 15.44 -0.87 1.83
N LYS A 491 16.62 -1.47 1.97
CA LYS A 491 17.89 -0.71 1.95
C LYS A 491 18.13 0.07 0.66
N ARG A 492 17.78 -0.50 -0.51
CA ARG A 492 18.05 0.10 -1.84
C ARG A 492 17.10 1.25 -2.17
N GLU A 493 15.80 1.01 -2.00
CA GLU A 493 14.77 2.03 -2.27
C GLU A 493 14.64 3.05 -1.11
N LYS A 494 15.12 2.69 0.09
CA LYS A 494 15.07 3.51 1.32
C LYS A 494 13.65 3.83 1.75
N ASP A 495 12.81 2.80 1.70
CA ASP A 495 11.42 2.85 2.15
C ASP A 495 11.26 2.12 3.48
N LEU A 496 10.32 2.59 4.31
CA LEU A 496 9.88 1.91 5.52
C LEU A 496 8.53 1.25 5.28
N VAL A 497 8.49 -0.07 5.38
CA VAL A 497 7.27 -0.87 5.31
C VAL A 497 6.79 -1.19 6.71
N VAL A 498 5.49 -0.96 6.94
CA VAL A 498 4.82 -1.05 8.23
C VAL A 498 3.76 -2.13 8.16
N ALA A 499 3.92 -3.20 8.96
CA ALA A 499 2.87 -4.18 9.19
C ALA A 499 1.94 -3.69 10.31
N THR A 500 0.64 -3.74 10.04
CA THR A 500 -0.38 -3.36 11.02
C THR A 500 -1.31 -4.52 11.33
N GLN A 501 -1.95 -4.45 12.50
CA GLN A 501 -3.06 -5.34 12.83
C GLN A 501 -4.39 -4.63 12.56
N GLY A 502 -4.99 -4.89 11.39
CA GLY A 502 -6.34 -4.42 11.03
C GLY A 502 -6.38 -3.27 10.03
N ARG A 503 -5.26 -2.89 9.42
CA ARG A 503 -5.17 -1.85 8.37
C ARG A 503 -4.12 -2.15 7.28
N SER A 504 -3.83 -3.43 7.03
CA SER A 504 -2.92 -3.87 5.96
C SER A 504 -1.48 -3.34 6.10
N PHE A 505 -0.75 -3.21 4.99
CA PHE A 505 0.58 -2.60 4.95
C PHE A 505 0.51 -1.11 4.66
N TYR A 506 1.42 -0.35 5.27
CA TYR A 506 1.75 1.02 4.84
C TYR A 506 3.20 1.07 4.36
N VAL A 507 3.48 1.83 3.31
CA VAL A 507 4.82 2.11 2.83
C VAL A 507 5.06 3.60 2.94
N LEU A 508 6.11 3.98 3.66
CA LEU A 508 6.65 5.34 3.64
C LEU A 508 7.85 5.36 2.71
N ASP A 509 7.65 5.95 1.54
CA ASP A 509 8.72 6.13 0.56
C ASP A 509 9.70 7.22 1.00
N ASN A 510 10.96 7.13 0.55
CA ASN A 510 11.97 8.18 0.65
C ASN A 510 12.27 8.61 2.11
N LEU A 511 12.78 7.67 2.91
CA LEU A 511 13.30 7.96 4.25
C LEU A 511 14.35 9.09 4.31
N PRO A 512 15.20 9.35 3.29
CA PRO A 512 16.13 10.47 3.32
C PRO A 512 15.52 11.85 3.52
N LEU A 513 14.22 12.01 3.26
CA LEU A 513 13.50 13.22 3.63
C LEU A 513 13.57 13.47 5.14
N LEU A 514 13.40 12.43 5.96
CA LEU A 514 13.47 12.53 7.42
C LEU A 514 14.88 12.91 7.91
N TYR A 515 15.93 12.42 7.26
CA TYR A 515 17.32 12.73 7.65
C TYR A 515 17.64 14.22 7.53
N GLN A 516 16.97 14.92 6.60
CA GLN A 516 17.17 16.33 6.28
C GLN A 516 16.19 17.26 7.03
N MET A 517 15.14 16.71 7.66
CA MET A 517 14.04 17.51 8.20
C MET A 517 14.48 18.51 9.27
N THR A 518 15.43 18.14 10.15
CA THR A 518 15.94 19.06 11.18
C THR A 518 16.65 20.28 10.57
N GLU A 519 17.37 20.11 9.47
CA GLU A 519 18.00 21.21 8.77
C GLU A 519 16.95 22.07 8.06
N ALA A 520 15.99 21.43 7.39
CA ALA A 520 14.89 22.12 6.71
C ALA A 520 14.10 23.04 7.63
N GLN A 521 13.74 22.57 8.83
CA GLN A 521 12.97 23.34 9.82
C GLN A 521 13.72 24.55 10.39
N ARG A 522 15.05 24.61 10.25
CA ARG A 522 15.87 25.76 10.69
C ARG A 522 15.96 26.84 9.62
N ALA A 523 15.70 26.51 8.36
CA ALA A 523 15.74 27.44 7.24
C ALA A 523 14.37 28.12 7.00
N ASP A 524 14.38 29.30 6.38
CA ASP A 524 13.14 29.96 5.96
C ASP A 524 12.52 29.27 4.73
N ALA A 525 13.37 28.73 3.86
CA ALA A 525 13.01 27.87 2.75
C ALA A 525 14.12 26.82 2.54
N PHE A 526 13.76 25.59 2.15
CA PHE A 526 14.72 24.49 1.99
C PHE A 526 14.31 23.60 0.81
N LEU A 527 15.27 23.18 -0.01
CA LEU A 527 15.08 22.16 -1.03
C LEU A 527 15.67 20.85 -0.51
N PHE A 528 14.86 19.81 -0.43
CA PHE A 528 15.37 18.48 -0.08
C PHE A 528 16.08 17.90 -1.29
N LYS A 529 17.22 17.23 -1.05
CA LYS A 529 17.88 16.46 -2.10
C LYS A 529 16.93 15.39 -2.64
N PRO A 530 16.54 15.43 -3.93
CA PRO A 530 15.68 14.41 -4.52
C PRO A 530 16.41 13.06 -4.55
N GLU A 531 15.66 11.97 -4.46
CA GLU A 531 16.20 10.64 -4.70
C GLU A 531 16.41 10.38 -6.20
N ASP A 532 17.21 9.36 -6.49
CA ASP A 532 17.26 8.83 -7.85
C ASP A 532 15.87 8.32 -8.24
N ALA A 533 15.37 8.76 -9.39
CA ALA A 533 14.06 8.38 -9.89
C ALA A 533 14.21 7.35 -11.01
N TYR A 534 13.18 6.53 -11.22
CA TYR A 534 13.15 5.59 -12.34
C TYR A 534 12.14 6.03 -13.39
N ARG A 535 12.51 5.88 -14.65
CA ARG A 535 11.60 6.02 -15.78
C ARG A 535 10.84 4.70 -15.94
N THR A 536 9.72 4.57 -15.23
CA THR A 536 8.84 3.39 -15.24
C THR A 536 7.47 3.72 -15.83
N PRO A 537 6.73 2.72 -16.35
CA PRO A 537 5.29 2.88 -16.59
C PRO A 537 4.55 3.11 -15.27
N GLY A 538 3.36 3.75 -15.32
CA GLY A 538 2.53 3.98 -14.14
C GLY A 538 1.65 5.23 -14.22
N GLY A 539 0.53 5.23 -13.52
CA GLY A 539 -0.31 6.43 -13.31
C GLY A 539 -1.36 6.71 -14.40
N GLY A 540 -1.74 5.71 -15.21
CA GLY A 540 -2.81 5.83 -16.21
C GLY A 540 -3.92 4.80 -16.00
N GLY A 541 -5.18 5.24 -15.99
CA GLY A 541 -6.37 4.39 -15.89
C GLY A 541 -7.66 5.21 -15.82
N PHE A 542 -8.82 4.54 -15.78
CA PHE A 542 -10.11 5.19 -15.55
C PHE A 542 -10.19 5.71 -14.10
N PRO A 543 -10.87 6.84 -13.83
CA PRO A 543 -11.12 7.29 -12.47
C PRO A 543 -11.81 6.17 -11.68
N LEU A 544 -11.22 5.81 -10.55
CA LEU A 544 -11.77 4.78 -9.68
C LEU A 544 -12.96 5.32 -8.90
N LEU A 545 -13.88 4.43 -8.57
CA LEU A 545 -14.97 4.73 -7.65
C LEU A 545 -14.37 5.14 -6.29
N LYS A 546 -14.78 6.30 -5.79
CA LYS A 546 -14.42 6.73 -4.43
C LYS A 546 -14.86 5.66 -3.43
N GLY A 547 -13.94 5.20 -2.61
CA GLY A 547 -14.20 4.20 -1.56
C GLY A 547 -13.76 2.77 -1.87
N ALA A 548 -13.22 2.49 -3.06
CA ALA A 548 -12.66 1.16 -3.36
C ALA A 548 -11.39 0.87 -2.51
N PRO A 549 -11.21 -0.36 -2.01
CA PRO A 549 -10.09 -0.77 -1.15
C PRO A 549 -8.80 -0.99 -1.95
N LEU A 550 -8.25 0.07 -2.52
CA LEU A 550 -7.12 0.00 -3.46
C LEU A 550 -5.83 0.54 -2.83
N GLY A 551 -4.73 -0.14 -3.08
CA GLY A 551 -3.40 0.31 -2.68
C GLY A 551 -2.92 1.45 -3.58
N ALA A 552 -2.37 2.50 -2.99
CA ALA A 552 -1.82 3.63 -3.75
C ALA A 552 -0.47 3.25 -4.37
N ASN A 553 -0.28 3.57 -5.65
CA ASN A 553 1.05 3.55 -6.25
C ASN A 553 1.87 4.76 -5.78
N PRO A 554 3.18 4.62 -5.54
CA PRO A 554 4.06 5.76 -5.35
C PRO A 554 4.04 6.67 -6.59
N PRO A 555 4.30 7.98 -6.45
CA PRO A 555 4.25 8.91 -7.58
C PRO A 555 5.13 8.48 -8.77
N ASN A 556 4.62 8.67 -9.99
CA ASN A 556 5.38 8.39 -11.22
C ASN A 556 6.07 9.66 -11.73
N GLY A 557 7.31 9.88 -11.29
CA GLY A 557 8.10 11.05 -11.67
C GLY A 557 9.27 11.28 -10.71
N ALA A 558 10.08 12.30 -11.01
CA ALA A 558 11.06 12.81 -10.05
C ALA A 558 10.30 13.57 -8.95
N VAL A 559 10.30 13.00 -7.75
CA VAL A 559 9.66 13.60 -6.58
C VAL A 559 10.63 14.61 -5.95
N VAL A 560 10.25 15.88 -5.98
CA VAL A 560 11.00 16.97 -5.36
C VAL A 560 10.19 17.53 -4.21
N ASN A 561 10.80 17.54 -3.02
CA ASN A 561 10.19 18.11 -1.83
C ASN A 561 10.90 19.42 -1.46
N TYR A 562 10.16 20.38 -0.93
CA TYR A 562 10.69 21.63 -0.41
C TYR A 562 9.90 22.07 0.82
N TYR A 563 10.57 22.79 1.72
CA TYR A 563 9.97 23.34 2.93
C TYR A 563 9.86 24.85 2.83
N LEU A 564 8.75 25.40 3.30
CA LEU A 564 8.51 26.84 3.43
C LEU A 564 8.10 27.14 4.87
N LYS A 565 8.90 27.92 5.59
CA LYS A 565 8.58 28.32 6.97
C LYS A 565 7.42 29.32 7.02
N THR A 566 7.31 30.16 6.00
CA THR A 566 6.27 31.18 5.82
C THR A 566 5.86 31.24 4.35
N LYS A 567 4.65 31.75 4.08
CA LYS A 567 4.16 31.92 2.71
C LYS A 567 4.97 33.00 1.95
N PRO A 568 5.59 32.70 0.80
CA PRO A 568 6.31 33.65 -0.05
C PRO A 568 5.44 34.82 -0.53
N ALA A 569 6.08 35.97 -0.83
CA ALA A 569 5.35 37.20 -1.13
C ALA A 569 4.95 37.35 -2.61
N LYS A 570 5.76 36.84 -3.54
CA LYS A 570 5.56 37.00 -4.99
C LYS A 570 5.39 35.67 -5.69
N GLU A 571 6.40 34.81 -5.63
CA GLU A 571 6.40 33.52 -6.32
C GLU A 571 7.46 32.55 -5.80
N ILE A 572 7.24 31.28 -6.10
CA ILE A 572 8.29 30.25 -6.01
C ILE A 572 8.49 29.65 -7.39
N THR A 573 9.72 29.22 -7.67
CA THR A 573 10.04 28.54 -8.92
C THR A 573 10.85 27.27 -8.68
N LEU A 574 10.53 26.23 -9.43
CA LEU A 574 11.29 24.99 -9.48
C LEU A 574 11.72 24.76 -10.92
N GLU A 575 13.03 24.76 -11.15
CA GLU A 575 13.64 24.57 -12.46
C GLU A 575 14.34 23.21 -12.49
N PHE A 576 14.07 22.44 -13.54
CA PHE A 576 14.77 21.19 -13.83
C PHE A 576 15.80 21.45 -14.92
N LEU A 577 17.04 21.08 -14.66
CA LEU A 577 18.19 21.37 -15.52
C LEU A 577 18.91 20.08 -15.91
N ASP A 578 19.56 20.11 -17.07
CA ASP A 578 20.47 19.05 -17.48
C ASP A 578 21.82 19.14 -16.75
N SER A 579 22.72 18.20 -17.07
CA SER A 579 24.08 18.14 -16.51
C SER A 579 24.95 19.36 -16.86
N SER A 580 24.63 20.11 -17.92
CA SER A 580 25.34 21.35 -18.30
C SER A 580 24.81 22.60 -17.57
N GLY A 581 23.67 22.47 -16.88
CA GLY A 581 22.97 23.58 -16.23
C GLY A 581 21.99 24.31 -17.15
N ALA A 582 21.64 23.74 -18.31
CA ALA A 582 20.59 24.29 -19.16
C ALA A 582 19.21 23.94 -18.61
N VAL A 583 18.31 24.93 -18.55
CA VAL A 583 16.95 24.75 -18.02
C VAL A 583 16.12 23.96 -19.05
N LEU A 584 15.68 22.78 -18.64
CA LEU A 584 14.80 21.90 -19.41
C LEU A 584 13.33 22.26 -19.21
N ARG A 585 12.96 22.60 -17.97
CA ARG A 585 11.59 22.99 -17.61
C ARG A 585 11.57 23.84 -16.36
N LYS A 586 10.61 24.77 -16.28
CA LYS A 586 10.38 25.64 -15.12
C LYS A 586 8.92 25.58 -14.72
N PHE A 587 8.66 25.43 -13.43
CA PHE A 587 7.34 25.52 -12.83
C PHE A 587 7.29 26.70 -11.86
N THR A 588 6.13 27.35 -11.75
CA THR A 588 5.97 28.55 -10.91
C THR A 588 4.71 28.42 -10.05
N GLY A 589 4.81 28.81 -8.78
CA GLY A 589 3.68 28.98 -7.86
C GLY A 589 3.54 30.45 -7.50
N LYS A 590 2.30 30.96 -7.39
CA LYS A 590 1.99 32.34 -6.99
C LYS A 590 0.93 32.37 -5.87
N PRO A 591 0.90 33.37 -4.98
CA PRO A 591 -0.06 33.48 -3.88
C PRO A 591 -1.54 33.51 -4.30
N GLN A 592 -1.83 33.81 -5.57
CA GLN A 592 -3.17 34.01 -6.13
C GLN A 592 -3.36 33.21 -7.43
N ALA A 593 -2.98 31.93 -7.44
CA ALA A 593 -3.36 31.04 -8.53
C ALA A 593 -4.83 30.59 -8.31
N GLU A 594 -5.76 31.20 -9.05
CA GLU A 594 -7.14 30.73 -9.17
C GLU A 594 -7.16 29.28 -9.64
N THR A 595 -7.94 28.46 -8.94
CA THR A 595 -8.47 27.12 -9.31
C THR A 595 -7.56 26.18 -10.11
N ALA A 596 -7.20 25.05 -9.50
CA ALA A 596 -6.71 23.86 -10.21
C ALA A 596 -7.52 23.63 -11.51
N PRO A 597 -6.88 23.31 -12.65
CA PRO A 597 -7.59 22.91 -13.85
C PRO A 597 -8.55 21.76 -13.50
N SER A 598 -9.78 21.78 -14.01
CA SER A 598 -10.72 20.67 -13.81
C SER A 598 -10.11 19.36 -14.32
N GLU A 599 -10.40 18.23 -13.66
CA GLU A 599 -9.95 16.88 -14.08
C GLU A 599 -10.25 16.61 -15.57
N GLN A 600 -11.33 17.19 -16.09
CA GLN A 600 -11.72 17.12 -17.50
C GLN A 600 -10.75 17.83 -18.46
N ALA A 601 -10.07 18.90 -18.04
CA ALA A 601 -9.07 19.60 -18.85
C ALA A 601 -7.74 18.82 -18.94
N GLN A 602 -7.37 18.14 -17.86
CA GLN A 602 -6.19 17.25 -17.83
C GLN A 602 -6.40 15.99 -18.68
N GLN A 603 -7.58 15.37 -18.63
CA GLN A 603 -7.90 14.18 -19.42
C GLN A 603 -7.98 14.43 -20.94
N ARG A 604 -8.16 15.69 -21.38
CA ARG A 604 -8.27 16.06 -22.80
C ARG A 604 -6.99 16.70 -23.38
N GLY A 605 -5.86 16.58 -22.68
CA GLY A 605 -4.58 17.12 -23.15
C GLY A 605 -4.51 18.66 -23.20
N GLY A 606 -5.40 19.34 -22.48
CA GLY A 606 -5.58 20.80 -22.47
C GLY A 606 -5.50 21.43 -21.08
N GLY A 607 -4.77 20.83 -20.13
CA GLY A 607 -4.48 21.47 -18.84
C GLY A 607 -3.34 22.47 -18.99
N GLY A 608 -3.47 23.66 -18.39
CA GLY A 608 -2.35 24.60 -18.23
C GLY A 608 -1.18 23.95 -17.50
N GLU A 609 -0.01 24.62 -17.48
CA GLU A 609 1.13 24.09 -16.75
C GLU A 609 0.79 23.89 -15.26
N PRO A 610 1.18 22.75 -14.65
CA PRO A 610 0.93 22.51 -13.25
C PRO A 610 1.63 23.59 -12.40
N THR A 611 0.91 24.12 -11.42
CA THR A 611 1.41 25.14 -10.50
C THR A 611 2.07 24.48 -9.29
N LEU A 612 3.08 25.15 -8.73
CA LEU A 612 3.74 24.68 -7.50
C LEU A 612 2.86 24.97 -6.28
N PRO A 613 2.64 23.99 -5.37
CA PRO A 613 1.97 24.25 -4.10
C PRO A 613 2.79 25.23 -3.24
N MET A 614 2.10 26.11 -2.51
CA MET A 614 2.76 27.17 -1.72
C MET A 614 2.23 27.17 -0.29
N GLU A 615 2.15 25.98 0.30
CA GLU A 615 1.69 25.79 1.66
C GLU A 615 2.82 25.99 2.67
N ILE A 616 2.49 26.44 3.88
CA ILE A 616 3.48 26.49 4.97
C ILE A 616 3.80 25.06 5.40
N GLY A 617 5.08 24.74 5.53
CA GLY A 617 5.55 23.40 5.85
C GLY A 617 6.14 22.66 4.65
N LEU A 618 6.02 21.33 4.67
CA LEU A 618 6.51 20.44 3.62
C LEU A 618 5.58 20.48 2.40
N ASN A 619 6.15 20.71 1.23
CA ASN A 619 5.48 20.69 -0.06
C ASN A 619 6.14 19.66 -0.96
N GLN A 620 5.37 19.06 -1.86
CA GLN A 620 5.84 18.08 -2.83
C GLN A 620 5.45 18.50 -4.24
N PHE A 621 6.35 18.27 -5.19
CA PHE A 621 6.09 18.39 -6.62
C PHE A 621 6.66 17.18 -7.35
N VAL A 622 5.91 16.65 -8.32
CA VAL A 622 6.30 15.47 -9.10
C VAL A 622 6.51 15.89 -10.54
N TRP A 623 7.76 15.86 -11.01
CA TRP A 623 8.05 16.10 -12.42
C TRP A 623 7.99 14.79 -13.19
N ASN A 624 7.03 14.72 -14.13
CA ASN A 624 6.82 13.56 -15.00
C ASN A 624 7.87 13.38 -16.11
N TYR A 625 9.06 13.99 -15.95
CA TYR A 625 10.19 13.94 -16.88
C TYR A 625 9.97 14.63 -18.23
N ARG A 626 8.80 15.22 -18.48
CA ARG A 626 8.48 15.79 -19.79
C ARG A 626 9.04 17.20 -19.95
N LEU A 627 9.58 17.48 -21.13
CA LEU A 627 9.79 18.83 -21.64
C LEU A 627 8.45 19.56 -21.87
N PRO A 628 8.46 20.88 -22.14
CA PRO A 628 7.24 21.61 -22.48
C PRO A 628 6.47 20.96 -23.64
N ASN A 629 5.15 21.09 -23.60
CA ASN A 629 4.26 20.58 -24.66
C ASN A 629 4.51 21.31 -25.99
N ALA A 630 4.10 20.72 -27.11
CA ALA A 630 4.00 21.45 -28.38
C ALA A 630 2.97 22.58 -28.26
N THR A 631 3.06 23.63 -29.09
CA THR A 631 2.08 24.73 -29.11
C THR A 631 0.66 24.17 -29.24
N GLY A 632 -0.29 24.66 -28.43
CA GLY A 632 -1.71 24.28 -28.53
C GLY A 632 -2.49 25.18 -29.50
N LEU A 633 -3.64 24.69 -29.98
CA LEU A 633 -4.58 25.50 -30.77
C LEU A 633 -5.89 25.71 -30.00
N PRO A 634 -6.50 26.91 -30.04
CA PRO A 634 -7.83 27.11 -29.49
C PRO A 634 -8.84 26.14 -30.13
N GLY A 635 -9.58 25.41 -29.29
CA GLY A 635 -10.57 24.41 -29.70
C GLY A 635 -10.01 23.12 -30.29
N LEU A 636 -8.70 22.84 -30.11
CA LEU A 636 -8.08 21.62 -30.61
C LEU A 636 -8.64 20.39 -29.91
N ILE A 637 -8.96 19.37 -30.72
CA ILE A 637 -9.32 18.04 -30.24
C ILE A 637 -8.36 17.05 -30.90
N MET A 638 -7.56 16.39 -30.06
CA MET A 638 -6.64 15.34 -30.49
C MET A 638 -7.28 13.99 -30.21
N TRP A 639 -7.36 13.15 -31.25
CA TRP A 639 -7.91 11.80 -31.14
C TRP A 639 -6.78 10.76 -31.21
N GLY A 640 -5.83 10.95 -32.12
CA GLY A 640 -4.74 10.00 -32.34
C GLY A 640 -3.55 10.15 -31.41
N GLY A 641 -3.39 11.27 -30.69
CA GLY A 641 -2.22 11.51 -29.86
C GLY A 641 -2.33 12.71 -28.93
N SER A 642 -1.17 13.19 -28.44
CA SER A 642 -1.06 14.23 -27.42
C SER A 642 -0.07 15.33 -27.83
N LEU A 643 -0.19 16.52 -27.23
CA LEU A 643 0.80 17.60 -27.32
C LEU A 643 1.96 17.42 -26.33
N ALA A 644 1.96 16.35 -25.53
CA ALA A 644 2.93 16.11 -24.49
C ALA A 644 4.37 16.21 -25.01
N GLY A 645 5.20 16.98 -24.30
CA GLY A 645 6.63 17.03 -24.60
C GLY A 645 7.30 15.67 -24.36
N PRO A 646 8.45 15.41 -25.02
CA PRO A 646 9.20 14.17 -24.83
C PRO A 646 9.65 14.02 -23.37
N ARG A 647 9.67 12.79 -22.89
CA ARG A 647 10.34 12.45 -21.63
C ARG A 647 11.84 12.48 -21.82
N ILE A 648 12.57 13.09 -20.88
CA ILE A 648 14.04 13.08 -20.87
C ILE A 648 14.59 11.65 -20.84
N ALA A 649 15.79 11.45 -21.41
CA ALA A 649 16.52 10.19 -21.31
C ALA A 649 16.99 9.95 -19.86
N PRO A 650 17.27 8.70 -19.46
CA PRO A 650 18.02 8.44 -18.22
C PRO A 650 19.37 9.15 -18.21
N GLY A 651 19.74 9.73 -17.08
CA GLY A 651 20.93 10.57 -16.94
C GLY A 651 20.96 11.36 -15.63
N ASN A 652 21.91 12.29 -15.53
CA ASN A 652 22.07 13.16 -14.35
C ASN A 652 21.40 14.52 -14.59
N TYR A 653 20.61 14.96 -13.61
CA TYR A 653 19.81 16.17 -13.67
C TYR A 653 19.92 16.97 -12.37
N GLN A 654 19.46 18.21 -12.42
CA GLN A 654 19.44 19.11 -11.27
C GLN A 654 18.05 19.70 -11.08
N ALA A 655 17.68 19.92 -9.82
CA ALA A 655 16.51 20.69 -9.43
C ALA A 655 16.97 21.96 -8.73
N ARG A 656 16.62 23.13 -9.26
CA ARG A 656 16.91 24.44 -8.66
C ARG A 656 15.64 25.06 -8.13
N PHE A 657 15.63 25.36 -6.83
CA PHE A 657 14.50 26.00 -6.16
C PHE A 657 14.81 27.46 -5.85
N SER A 658 13.89 28.35 -6.16
CA SER A 658 14.00 29.78 -5.88
C SER A 658 12.73 30.32 -5.24
N VAL A 659 12.90 31.29 -4.35
CA VAL A 659 11.82 32.02 -3.68
C VAL A 659 11.99 33.50 -3.97
N ASP A 660 10.93 34.15 -4.46
CA ASP A 660 10.90 35.57 -4.80
C ASP A 660 12.09 36.03 -5.68
N GLY A 661 12.49 35.17 -6.62
CA GLY A 661 13.58 35.40 -7.57
C GLY A 661 14.99 35.09 -7.04
N LYS A 662 15.13 34.68 -5.78
CA LYS A 662 16.42 34.26 -5.18
C LYS A 662 16.54 32.75 -5.17
N ALA A 663 17.61 32.21 -5.77
CA ALA A 663 17.93 30.80 -5.68
C ALA A 663 18.24 30.40 -4.22
N ILE A 664 17.52 29.39 -3.73
CA ILE A 664 17.69 28.83 -2.38
C ILE A 664 18.71 27.70 -2.42
N ALA A 665 18.55 26.75 -3.34
CA ALA A 665 19.43 25.61 -3.50
C ALA A 665 19.32 25.00 -4.90
N THR A 666 20.34 24.25 -5.30
CA THR A 666 20.34 23.41 -6.50
C THR A 666 20.84 22.03 -6.10
N GLU A 667 19.99 21.03 -6.24
CA GLU A 667 20.27 19.66 -5.84
C GLU A 667 20.34 18.73 -7.05
N SER A 668 21.28 17.80 -7.04
CA SER A 668 21.48 16.82 -8.12
C SER A 668 20.75 15.52 -7.83
N PHE A 669 20.20 14.89 -8.88
CA PHE A 669 19.57 13.58 -8.83
C PHE A 669 19.75 12.85 -10.17
N SER A 670 19.61 11.52 -10.16
CA SER A 670 19.68 10.72 -11.38
C SER A 670 18.29 10.25 -11.80
N VAL A 671 18.02 10.20 -13.11
CA VAL A 671 16.90 9.44 -13.67
C VAL A 671 17.49 8.15 -14.25
N LYS A 672 17.05 7.00 -13.76
CA LYS A 672 17.50 5.67 -14.19
C LYS A 672 16.46 5.06 -15.14
N GLY A 673 16.93 4.24 -16.08
CA GLY A 673 16.03 3.36 -16.84
C GLY A 673 15.43 2.29 -15.94
N ASP A 674 14.28 1.75 -16.33
CA ASP A 674 13.70 0.58 -15.67
C ASP A 674 14.69 -0.60 -15.76
N PRO A 675 15.22 -1.12 -14.63
CA PRO A 675 16.25 -2.15 -14.62
C PRO A 675 15.75 -3.51 -15.14
N ARG A 676 14.44 -3.67 -15.38
CA ARG A 676 13.87 -4.85 -16.03
C ARG A 676 14.04 -4.84 -17.55
N LEU A 677 14.37 -3.69 -18.14
CA LEU A 677 14.52 -3.53 -19.58
C LEU A 677 15.97 -3.71 -20.01
N ALA A 678 16.16 -4.27 -21.21
CA ALA A 678 17.46 -4.34 -21.88
C ALA A 678 17.80 -3.07 -22.70
N THR A 679 16.97 -2.03 -22.60
CA THR A 679 17.11 -0.77 -23.37
C THR A 679 18.41 -0.05 -23.02
N THR A 680 19.18 0.30 -24.03
CA THR A 680 20.48 0.99 -23.86
C THR A 680 20.31 2.50 -23.71
N PRO A 681 21.28 3.22 -23.09
CA PRO A 681 21.29 4.69 -23.07
C PRO A 681 21.16 5.31 -24.48
N GLU A 682 21.78 4.69 -25.49
CA GLU A 682 21.70 5.13 -26.88
C GLU A 682 20.27 5.03 -27.44
N ASP A 683 19.52 3.99 -27.07
CA ASP A 683 18.13 3.82 -27.50
C ASP A 683 17.21 4.86 -26.88
N PHE A 684 17.39 5.16 -25.59
CA PHE A 684 16.70 6.27 -24.92
C PHE A 684 17.00 7.60 -25.61
N GLN A 685 18.26 7.84 -25.97
CA GLN A 685 18.65 9.08 -26.65
C GLN A 685 18.00 9.17 -28.05
N LYS A 686 18.04 8.10 -28.86
CA LYS A 686 17.36 8.06 -30.16
C LYS A 686 15.86 8.35 -30.05
N GLN A 687 15.22 7.80 -29.03
CA GLN A 687 13.81 8.06 -28.77
C GLN A 687 13.56 9.53 -28.42
N PHE A 688 14.34 10.07 -27.49
CA PHE A 688 14.25 11.47 -27.08
C PHE A 688 14.46 12.42 -28.26
N ASP A 689 15.47 12.17 -29.09
CA ASP A 689 15.78 13.00 -30.26
C ASP A 689 14.64 12.96 -31.28
N PHE A 690 14.11 11.78 -31.58
CA PHE A 690 12.98 11.61 -32.50
C PHE A 690 11.73 12.34 -32.02
N LEU A 691 11.38 12.17 -30.74
CA LEU A 691 10.20 12.81 -30.15
C LEU A 691 10.38 14.33 -30.05
N SER A 692 11.58 14.80 -29.73
CA SER A 692 11.92 16.24 -29.71
C SER A 692 11.76 16.86 -31.10
N LYS A 693 12.26 16.18 -32.15
CA LYS A 693 12.11 16.60 -33.55
C LYS A 693 10.64 16.61 -33.99
N THR A 694 9.86 15.63 -33.55
CA THR A 694 8.41 15.51 -33.83
C THR A 694 7.62 16.61 -33.15
N ARG A 695 7.87 16.86 -31.86
CA ARG A 695 7.27 17.98 -31.11
C ARG A 695 7.61 19.34 -31.74
N GLY A 696 8.86 19.52 -32.19
CA GLY A 696 9.29 20.74 -32.88
C GLY A 696 8.49 20.99 -34.17
N LYS A 697 8.35 19.96 -35.02
CA LYS A 697 7.55 20.08 -36.25
C LYS A 697 6.05 20.29 -35.97
N LEU A 698 5.51 19.67 -34.92
CA LEU A 698 4.13 19.90 -34.51
C LEU A 698 3.91 21.36 -34.03
N THR A 699 4.87 21.91 -33.30
CA THR A 699 4.88 23.32 -32.88
C THR A 699 4.88 24.26 -34.08
N GLU A 700 5.82 24.06 -35.02
CA GLU A 700 5.88 24.83 -36.27
C GLU A 700 4.56 24.78 -37.06
N THR A 701 3.94 23.59 -37.13
CA THR A 701 2.64 23.39 -37.78
C THR A 701 1.53 24.21 -37.10
N HIS A 702 1.50 24.21 -35.78
CA HIS A 702 0.47 24.92 -35.00
C HIS A 702 0.68 26.43 -35.01
N ASP A 703 1.92 26.89 -34.93
CA ASP A 703 2.25 28.31 -35.05
C ASP A 703 1.82 28.85 -36.43
N ALA A 704 2.03 28.07 -37.50
CA ALA A 704 1.55 28.41 -38.85
C ALA A 704 0.02 28.49 -38.91
N ILE A 705 -0.71 27.60 -38.23
CA ILE A 705 -2.18 27.65 -38.15
C ILE A 705 -2.65 28.89 -37.36
N LEU A 706 -1.99 29.22 -36.25
CA LEU A 706 -2.30 30.43 -35.48
C LEU A 706 -2.09 31.68 -36.33
N GLU A 707 -1.02 31.73 -37.12
CA GLU A 707 -0.77 32.81 -38.07
C GLU A 707 -1.85 32.86 -39.16
N ILE A 708 -2.24 31.72 -39.75
CA ILE A 708 -3.36 31.66 -40.72
C ILE A 708 -4.64 32.25 -40.12
N ARG A 709 -4.98 31.86 -38.88
CA ARG A 709 -6.19 32.34 -38.20
C ARG A 709 -6.15 33.84 -37.93
N ASP A 710 -4.99 34.35 -37.53
CA ASP A 710 -4.79 35.78 -37.31
C ASP A 710 -4.91 36.58 -38.61
N VAL A 711 -4.18 36.17 -39.66
CA VAL A 711 -4.26 36.80 -40.99
C VAL A 711 -5.67 36.75 -41.56
N ARG A 712 -6.36 35.61 -41.45
CA ARG A 712 -7.77 35.48 -41.89
C ARG A 712 -8.65 36.51 -41.20
N LYS A 713 -8.55 36.61 -39.86
CA LYS A 713 -9.32 37.57 -39.08
C LYS A 713 -9.04 39.01 -39.51
N GLN A 714 -7.76 39.36 -39.72
CA GLN A 714 -7.39 40.70 -40.19
C GLN A 714 -8.00 41.00 -41.57
N LEU A 715 -7.94 40.05 -42.51
CA LEU A 715 -8.52 40.23 -43.86
C LEU A 715 -10.05 40.30 -43.83
N GLU A 716 -10.71 39.52 -42.99
CA GLU A 716 -12.16 39.56 -42.78
C GLU A 716 -12.59 40.91 -42.18
N ASP A 717 -11.90 41.38 -41.14
CA ASP A 717 -12.16 42.67 -40.49
C ASP A 717 -11.94 43.84 -41.46
N LEU A 718 -10.89 43.80 -42.27
CA LEU A 718 -10.63 44.81 -43.31
C LEU A 718 -11.69 44.76 -44.41
N SER A 719 -12.05 43.55 -44.88
CA SER A 719 -13.08 43.37 -45.91
C SER A 719 -14.44 43.87 -45.44
N ALA A 720 -14.81 43.65 -44.19
CA ALA A 720 -16.07 44.13 -43.62
C ALA A 720 -16.17 45.67 -43.57
N ARG A 721 -15.02 46.37 -43.52
CA ARG A 721 -14.96 47.85 -43.49
C ARG A 721 -15.05 48.48 -44.87
N ILE A 722 -14.70 47.76 -45.94
CA ILE A 722 -14.79 48.24 -47.32
C ILE A 722 -16.27 48.29 -47.73
N LYS A 723 -16.84 49.49 -47.89
CA LYS A 723 -18.24 49.69 -48.34
C LYS A 723 -18.36 50.25 -49.76
N ASP A 724 -17.29 50.84 -50.27
CA ASP A 724 -17.26 51.47 -51.59
C ASP A 724 -17.19 50.40 -52.71
N PRO A 725 -18.15 50.38 -53.64
CA PRO A 725 -18.13 49.48 -54.80
C PRO A 725 -16.85 49.61 -55.67
N ALA A 726 -16.19 50.77 -55.68
CA ALA A 726 -14.95 51.00 -56.42
C ALA A 726 -13.72 50.23 -55.85
N GLN A 727 -13.90 49.58 -54.70
CA GLN A 727 -12.86 48.82 -53.98
C GLN A 727 -13.16 47.32 -53.95
N LYS A 728 -14.06 46.86 -54.83
CA LYS A 728 -14.46 45.45 -54.94
C LYS A 728 -13.28 44.53 -55.26
N ASP A 729 -12.33 45.00 -56.08
CA ASP A 729 -11.09 44.30 -56.40
C ASP A 729 -10.27 43.93 -55.16
N LEU A 730 -10.24 44.80 -54.15
CA LEU A 730 -9.55 44.55 -52.89
C LEU A 730 -10.27 43.49 -52.05
N LYS A 731 -11.60 43.53 -51.99
CA LYS A 731 -12.42 42.48 -51.35
C LYS A 731 -12.23 41.13 -52.03
N ASP A 732 -12.24 41.11 -53.37
CA ASP A 732 -12.06 39.89 -54.15
C ASP A 732 -10.65 39.29 -53.89
N LYS A 733 -9.61 40.14 -53.79
CA LYS A 733 -8.26 39.70 -53.44
C LYS A 733 -8.17 39.17 -52.01
N ALA A 734 -8.79 39.82 -51.03
CA ALA A 734 -8.87 39.31 -49.65
C ALA A 734 -9.56 37.94 -49.58
N ALA A 735 -10.69 37.79 -50.28
CA ALA A 735 -11.42 36.53 -50.34
C ALA A 735 -10.60 35.40 -50.99
N ASP A 736 -9.84 35.69 -52.05
CA ASP A 736 -8.90 34.74 -52.66
C ASP A 736 -7.82 34.28 -51.67
N ILE A 737 -7.21 35.22 -50.93
CA ILE A 737 -6.21 34.90 -49.91
C ILE A 737 -6.82 34.05 -48.80
N ILE A 738 -7.98 34.45 -48.27
CA ILE A 738 -8.71 33.70 -47.23
C ILE A 738 -8.97 32.27 -47.70
N LYS A 739 -9.42 32.08 -48.95
CA LYS A 739 -9.65 30.75 -49.53
C LYS A 739 -8.37 29.92 -49.57
N LYS A 740 -7.26 30.50 -50.05
CA LYS A 740 -5.97 29.82 -50.14
C LYS A 740 -5.42 29.41 -48.77
N ILE A 741 -5.39 30.32 -47.78
CA ILE A 741 -4.90 30.01 -46.42
C ILE A 741 -5.83 29.03 -45.69
N THR A 742 -7.13 29.03 -46.00
CA THR A 742 -8.09 28.05 -45.45
C THR A 742 -7.82 26.65 -45.96
N ALA A 743 -7.54 26.49 -47.26
CA ALA A 743 -7.15 25.19 -47.80
C ALA A 743 -5.88 24.64 -47.12
N VAL A 744 -4.91 25.52 -46.81
CA VAL A 744 -3.70 25.14 -46.05
C VAL A 744 -4.06 24.69 -44.63
N GLU A 745 -4.85 25.49 -43.88
CA GLU A 745 -5.27 25.12 -42.52
C GLU A 745 -6.02 23.78 -42.51
N GLU A 746 -6.93 23.54 -43.46
CA GLU A 746 -7.72 22.31 -43.53
C GLU A 746 -6.88 21.06 -43.85
N GLU A 747 -5.71 21.20 -44.48
CA GLU A 747 -4.76 20.10 -44.64
C GLU A 747 -3.85 19.90 -43.42
N LEU A 748 -3.47 20.97 -42.74
CA LEU A 748 -2.67 20.89 -41.52
C LEU A 748 -3.50 20.42 -40.32
N ASN A 749 -4.76 20.84 -40.20
CA ASN A 749 -5.66 20.57 -39.08
C ASN A 749 -7.13 20.38 -39.52
N GLN A 750 -7.82 19.39 -38.95
CA GLN A 750 -9.23 19.15 -39.24
C GLN A 750 -10.12 20.14 -38.46
N THR A 751 -10.66 21.15 -39.14
CA THR A 751 -11.42 22.25 -38.53
C THR A 751 -12.86 21.86 -38.13
N LYS A 752 -13.39 20.75 -38.67
CA LYS A 752 -14.75 20.26 -38.43
C LYS A 752 -14.94 19.47 -37.14
N ILE A 753 -13.86 19.00 -36.53
CA ILE A 753 -13.93 18.27 -35.25
C ILE A 753 -14.29 19.26 -34.13
N LYS A 754 -15.43 19.04 -33.48
CA LYS A 754 -15.94 19.82 -32.33
C LYS A 754 -16.20 18.97 -31.09
N SER A 755 -16.21 17.64 -31.25
CA SER A 755 -16.34 16.63 -30.20
C SER A 755 -15.29 15.52 -30.39
N GLY A 756 -14.98 14.79 -29.30
CA GLY A 756 -13.94 13.76 -29.29
C GLY A 756 -14.16 12.62 -30.29
N GLN A 757 -15.41 12.28 -30.60
CA GLN A 757 -15.73 11.21 -31.56
C GLN A 757 -15.98 11.71 -32.99
N ASP A 758 -15.95 13.03 -33.24
CA ASP A 758 -16.13 13.56 -34.60
C ASP A 758 -15.03 13.12 -35.57
N ALA A 759 -13.87 12.71 -35.05
CA ALA A 759 -12.78 12.12 -35.83
C ALA A 759 -13.20 10.86 -36.61
N LEU A 760 -14.29 10.20 -36.21
CA LEU A 760 -14.89 9.09 -36.96
C LEU A 760 -15.66 9.56 -38.21
N ASN A 761 -16.21 10.77 -38.19
CA ASN A 761 -16.93 11.38 -39.32
C ASN A 761 -16.02 12.21 -40.22
N TYR A 762 -14.98 12.83 -39.65
CA TYR A 762 -14.06 13.73 -40.34
C TYR A 762 -12.62 13.25 -40.14
N PRO A 763 -11.96 12.74 -41.19
CA PRO A 763 -10.61 12.21 -41.08
C PRO A 763 -9.64 13.21 -40.47
N ILE A 764 -8.82 12.73 -39.53
CA ILE A 764 -7.76 13.52 -38.93
C ILE A 764 -6.72 13.96 -39.97
N LYS A 765 -6.09 15.11 -39.71
CA LYS A 765 -5.15 15.78 -40.62
C LYS A 765 -3.72 15.72 -40.10
N LEU A 766 -2.79 16.38 -40.80
CA LEU A 766 -1.34 16.17 -40.64
C LEU A 766 -0.86 16.39 -39.20
N ASN A 767 -1.36 17.40 -38.49
CA ASN A 767 -0.98 17.66 -37.11
C ASN A 767 -1.31 16.47 -36.16
N ASN A 768 -2.53 15.95 -36.24
CA ASN A 768 -3.06 14.91 -35.37
C ASN A 768 -2.42 13.55 -35.73
N LYS A 769 -2.13 13.30 -37.02
CA LYS A 769 -1.35 12.13 -37.46
C LYS A 769 0.09 12.18 -36.95
N LEU A 770 0.74 13.34 -36.99
CA LEU A 770 2.09 13.52 -36.46
C LEU A 770 2.13 13.33 -34.93
N ALA A 771 1.12 13.86 -34.23
CA ALA A 771 0.97 13.61 -32.80
C ALA A 771 0.70 12.13 -32.47
N ALA A 772 -0.05 11.42 -33.32
CA ALA A 772 -0.26 9.98 -33.17
C ALA A 772 1.05 9.19 -33.32
N LEU A 773 1.92 9.57 -34.27
CA LEU A 773 3.25 9.02 -34.40
C LEU A 773 4.10 9.25 -33.14
N ALA A 774 4.05 10.46 -32.57
CA ALA A 774 4.73 10.76 -31.31
C ALA A 774 4.22 9.87 -30.16
N SER A 775 2.90 9.73 -30.02
CA SER A 775 2.30 8.85 -29.00
C SER A 775 2.66 7.37 -29.19
N ALA A 776 2.76 6.90 -30.43
CA ALA A 776 3.19 5.53 -30.71
C ALA A 776 4.64 5.29 -30.27
N VAL A 777 5.55 6.23 -30.55
CA VAL A 777 6.97 6.12 -30.15
C VAL A 777 7.17 6.30 -28.65
N ASP A 778 6.36 7.13 -27.97
CA ASP A 778 6.44 7.38 -26.52
C ASP A 778 5.76 6.28 -25.67
N SER A 779 5.13 5.28 -26.31
CA SER A 779 4.36 4.22 -25.63
C SER A 779 5.18 3.27 -24.76
N ALA A 780 6.47 3.13 -25.04
CA ALA A 780 7.40 2.30 -24.28
C ALA A 780 8.83 2.87 -24.37
N ASP A 781 9.74 2.39 -23.54
CA ASP A 781 11.12 2.88 -23.49
C ASP A 781 12.02 2.07 -24.43
N TYR A 782 11.92 2.36 -25.73
CA TYR A 782 12.69 1.74 -26.82
C TYR A 782 13.09 2.77 -27.88
N ALA A 783 14.11 2.45 -28.68
CA ALA A 783 14.42 3.22 -29.88
C ALA A 783 13.23 3.23 -30.87
N PRO A 784 13.00 4.33 -31.61
CA PRO A 784 11.95 4.37 -32.63
C PRO A 784 12.17 3.29 -33.69
N THR A 785 11.08 2.71 -34.19
CA THR A 785 11.15 1.73 -35.27
C THR A 785 11.56 2.39 -36.59
N ASN A 786 12.10 1.61 -37.54
CA ASN A 786 12.41 2.13 -38.88
C ASN A 786 11.17 2.75 -39.56
N GLN A 787 10.01 2.13 -39.40
CA GLN A 787 8.74 2.64 -39.93
C GLN A 787 8.30 3.93 -39.26
N SER A 788 8.68 4.17 -38.00
CA SER A 788 8.46 5.46 -37.35
C SER A 788 9.23 6.58 -38.07
N PHE A 789 10.45 6.32 -38.54
CA PHE A 789 11.21 7.28 -39.36
C PHE A 789 10.59 7.47 -40.75
N ASP A 790 10.13 6.40 -41.40
CA ASP A 790 9.48 6.48 -42.70
C ASP A 790 8.20 7.35 -42.64
N VAL A 791 7.34 7.10 -41.65
CA VAL A 791 6.12 7.88 -41.44
C VAL A 791 6.44 9.31 -41.03
N TYR A 792 7.46 9.53 -40.21
CA TYR A 792 7.92 10.88 -39.88
C TYR A 792 8.29 11.65 -41.15
N ASN A 793 9.12 11.07 -42.01
CA ASN A 793 9.58 11.72 -43.24
C ASN A 793 8.41 12.00 -44.21
N ASP A 794 7.46 11.06 -44.34
CA ASP A 794 6.25 11.26 -45.16
C ASP A 794 5.36 12.40 -44.63
N LEU A 795 5.03 12.38 -43.33
CA LEU A 795 4.15 13.39 -42.73
C LEU A 795 4.80 14.76 -42.70
N THR A 796 6.09 14.83 -42.34
CA THR A 796 6.81 16.11 -42.29
C THR A 796 7.04 16.69 -43.68
N GLY A 797 7.32 15.87 -44.70
CA GLY A 797 7.38 16.32 -46.09
C GLY A 797 6.06 16.92 -46.58
N LYS A 798 4.92 16.34 -46.19
CA LYS A 798 3.58 16.89 -46.50
C LYS A 798 3.29 18.20 -45.77
N ILE A 799 3.73 18.31 -44.51
CA ILE A 799 3.64 19.56 -43.73
C ILE A 799 4.48 20.65 -44.39
N ASP A 800 5.73 20.35 -44.72
CA ASP A 800 6.67 21.29 -45.32
C ASP A 800 6.16 21.83 -46.67
N ALA A 801 5.49 20.98 -47.47
CA ALA A 801 4.83 21.42 -48.70
C ALA A 801 3.71 22.45 -48.43
N GLN A 802 2.90 22.25 -47.38
CA GLN A 802 1.85 23.20 -46.99
C GLN A 802 2.43 24.50 -46.42
N LEU A 803 3.51 24.41 -45.63
CA LEU A 803 4.21 25.57 -45.10
C LEU A 803 4.86 26.41 -46.22
N ALA A 804 5.39 25.76 -47.26
CA ALA A 804 5.93 26.45 -48.44
C ALA A 804 4.83 27.20 -49.23
N ILE A 805 3.63 26.62 -49.36
CA ILE A 805 2.47 27.29 -49.95
C ILE A 805 2.09 28.52 -49.13
N LEU A 806 2.01 28.39 -47.80
CA LEU A 806 1.72 29.51 -46.90
C LEU A 806 2.77 30.62 -47.02
N ALA A 807 4.06 30.26 -47.03
CA ALA A 807 5.15 31.22 -47.18
C ALA A 807 5.01 32.01 -48.49
N ARG A 808 4.69 31.34 -49.59
CA ARG A 808 4.46 32.00 -50.89
C ARG A 808 3.25 32.94 -50.85
N ILE A 809 2.13 32.52 -50.26
CA ILE A 809 0.94 33.38 -50.08
C ILE A 809 1.33 34.64 -49.29
N LYS A 810 2.17 34.50 -48.25
CA LYS A 810 2.64 35.63 -47.45
C LYS A 810 3.51 36.59 -48.26
N THR A 811 4.49 36.08 -49.00
CA THR A 811 5.46 36.93 -49.72
C THR A 811 4.90 37.54 -51.00
N GLU A 812 3.94 36.85 -51.65
CA GLU A 812 3.36 37.30 -52.92
C GLU A 812 1.98 37.92 -52.72
N ASP A 813 1.00 37.12 -52.28
CA ASP A 813 -0.40 37.53 -52.26
C ASP A 813 -0.70 38.58 -51.18
N ILE A 814 -0.22 38.39 -49.94
CA ILE A 814 -0.43 39.35 -48.85
C ILE A 814 0.34 40.65 -49.11
N ALA A 815 1.57 40.55 -49.63
CA ALA A 815 2.34 41.73 -50.04
C ALA A 815 1.62 42.53 -51.13
N ALA A 816 1.06 41.85 -52.14
CA ALA A 816 0.25 42.49 -53.18
C ALA A 816 -1.02 43.13 -52.61
N PHE A 817 -1.73 42.45 -51.70
CA PHE A 817 -2.90 43.01 -51.02
C PHE A 817 -2.55 44.28 -50.24
N ASN A 818 -1.47 44.26 -49.46
CA ASN A 818 -1.02 45.42 -48.69
C ASN A 818 -0.65 46.60 -49.60
N LYS A 819 -0.03 46.34 -50.76
CA LYS A 819 0.26 47.37 -51.76
C LYS A 819 -1.02 47.98 -52.33
N MET A 820 -1.99 47.14 -52.75
CA MET A 820 -3.28 47.61 -53.25
C MET A 820 -4.06 48.41 -52.19
N PHE A 821 -4.01 47.98 -50.94
CA PHE A 821 -4.65 48.66 -49.82
C PHE A 821 -4.05 50.07 -49.61
N ALA A 822 -2.73 50.18 -49.65
CA ALA A 822 -2.03 51.46 -49.53
C ALA A 822 -2.31 52.41 -50.71
N GLU A 823 -2.29 51.91 -51.95
CA GLU A 823 -2.56 52.71 -53.16
C GLU A 823 -3.98 53.32 -53.17
N LYS A 824 -4.94 52.68 -52.49
CA LYS A 824 -6.31 53.19 -52.34
C LYS A 824 -6.49 54.16 -51.17
N ASN A 825 -5.41 54.57 -50.48
CA ASN A 825 -5.43 55.50 -49.34
C ASN A 825 -6.45 55.14 -48.24
N LEU A 826 -6.60 53.85 -47.96
CA LEU A 826 -7.56 53.36 -46.99
C LEU A 826 -7.06 53.52 -45.54
N PRO A 827 -7.91 53.98 -44.61
CA PRO A 827 -7.54 54.06 -43.20
C PRO A 827 -7.40 52.67 -42.58
N VAL A 828 -6.24 52.39 -41.99
CA VAL A 828 -5.96 51.14 -41.25
C VAL A 828 -6.85 51.02 -40.00
N ILE A 829 -7.11 52.15 -39.33
CA ILE A 829 -8.02 52.26 -38.17
C ILE A 829 -9.15 53.21 -38.53
N VAL A 830 -10.39 52.74 -38.42
CA VAL A 830 -11.59 53.54 -38.65
C VAL A 830 -12.30 53.73 -37.30
N THR A 831 -12.48 54.97 -36.86
CA THR A 831 -13.31 55.28 -35.69
C THR A 831 -14.78 55.22 -36.08
N LYS A 832 -15.66 54.77 -35.17
CA LYS A 832 -17.11 54.94 -35.35
C LYS A 832 -17.44 56.45 -35.42
N GLY A 833 -17.47 57.01 -36.62
CA GLY A 833 -18.21 58.24 -36.89
C GLY A 833 -19.71 57.93 -36.78
N LYS A 834 -20.47 58.87 -36.19
CA LYS A 834 -21.91 58.75 -35.87
C LYS A 834 -22.75 58.08 -36.95
#